data_AF-A0A7H8PLB6-F1
#
_entry.id   AF-A0A7H8PLB6-F1
#
_cell.length_a   1.000
_cell.length_b   1.000
_cell.length_c   1.000
_cell.angle_alpha   90.00
_cell.angle_beta   90.00
_cell.angle_gamma   90.00
#
_symmetry.space_group_name_H-M   'P 1'
#
loop_
_entity.id
_entity.type
_entity.pdbx_description
1 polymer ?
#
loop_
_entity_poly.entity_id
_entity_poly.type
_entity_poly.pdbx_seq_one_letter_code
_entity_poly.pdbx_strand_id
1 'polypeptide(L)'
;MKTTNKSLILLRGFNEQVLPKLNIVIASAILFLSGGLFAQTPSQKAKIIQQSNLVKLNQLQSELASKAALQKKEAVAAAKRNGWQVKIANTDGSFSELQRLAKDGAPIYYTTFNVDAAKSTRTNHLNSGGSLGLNLDGQSMTAHVWDGGATRPSHQEFDGAGGNNRVIINDGVTILNGNSFHAQHVTGTIVASGVRANAKGMAPQAKAKTHDWENDSSEATTAAANGMILSNHSYGFRADRIPDQYFGAYIEEARIWDEIMYNAPFYLMVVAAGNDGNDNSSNGRPLDGNSSYDKLSGHSVSKNNLVVANAQDANISNDGTLNSVTINSSSSEGPTDDYRIKPDITGNGTGVYSTFDNSDTAYRSITGTSMAAPNVTGTLLLLQQHYNNNNGNLMKAATLKGVALHTADDIGPSGPDAVHGWGLLNAKVAAEAITNKGTASKIEELTLTSGQTYTITVDSDGSSPLLASISWTDRAGTAVSATNSNTAVLVNDLDIRVTKGSATFSPYKLTSITTNGTGDNTVDPFERVDIANASGTYTITVTHKGTLTGGSQNFSLIVTGLTETTTVCTATVPAGVSSSAVGADTATIGWTAVASATYDLRYRQTGTTNWTTSAENGTSKVISGLSPSTTYEVQVRSKCADGTTSDYSASVNFTTTDVQLNYCNSNGQRVSDEYISNVKLGSINKTSTGASSGYSDFTAESTNLSKGNANTITITPTWTGTRYNEGYSVWIDYNQDGDFADSGEQVWTKAASQTTPVSGSFTVPATAKNGNTRMRVSMKYNGIPTSCESFTYGEVEDYTVAIGGSDADTQAPSAPTGLTASNVTETTLTLSWNAATDNVGVVGYDVYQGATNLGSVTATTRNIAGLTANTAYQFTVKAKDAAGNESAASNTLNVTTAGASSTYDVKLRITFDNYPEETSWEIKDANNQVVHSGGTYGAQPDGSTLTITKTLDTGCYTLVFKDSYGDGICCSYGNGSYELSNSASGEVLASGGSFTSEDTKNFCVGTTQLNSINSSSTIAKTDLRISEFVLSPVPAKDYIMIRMKNAKDSNYRIINHIGQVVRSGKVSENKVTLNGLPNGMYFFSVISNDKTLTKKFIIKQ
;
A
#
# COMPACT_ATOMS: atom_id res chain seq x y z
N MET A 1 53.21 -14.16 35.79
CA MET A 1 54.37 -14.35 34.90
C MET A 1 53.95 -13.97 33.49
N LYS A 2 54.74 -13.11 32.84
CA LYS A 2 54.71 -12.87 31.40
C LYS A 2 54.88 -14.20 30.65
N THR A 3 54.19 -14.39 29.54
CA THR A 3 54.77 -14.59 28.18
C THR A 3 53.68 -15.05 27.19
N THR A 4 53.33 -14.32 26.13
CA THR A 4 53.92 -14.18 24.77
C THR A 4 53.76 -15.37 23.80
N ASN A 5 53.13 -15.06 22.65
CA ASN A 5 53.62 -15.23 21.26
C ASN A 5 53.35 -16.49 20.39
N LYS A 6 52.98 -16.14 19.12
CA LYS A 6 53.31 -16.74 17.79
C LYS A 6 52.57 -18.04 17.40
N SER A 7 51.74 -18.09 16.36
CA SER A 7 51.92 -17.92 14.89
C SER A 7 52.44 -19.17 14.16
N LEU A 8 51.83 -19.45 12.99
CA LEU A 8 52.27 -20.31 11.86
C LEU A 8 52.09 -21.86 12.05
N ILE A 9 51.74 -22.73 11.09
CA ILE A 9 51.41 -22.67 9.64
C ILE A 9 51.04 -24.10 9.12
N LEU A 10 50.29 -24.20 8.00
CA LEU A 10 50.11 -25.31 7.00
C LEU A 10 49.69 -26.75 7.43
N LEU A 11 49.09 -27.66 6.63
CA LEU A 11 48.24 -27.72 5.41
C LEU A 11 48.06 -29.24 5.06
N ARG A 12 47.01 -29.60 4.29
CA ARG A 12 46.70 -30.89 3.59
C ARG A 12 45.93 -31.98 4.39
N GLY A 13 44.91 -32.67 3.85
CA GLY A 13 44.29 -32.64 2.52
C GLY A 13 43.14 -33.66 2.33
N PHE A 14 42.48 -33.57 1.16
CA PHE A 14 41.65 -34.54 0.38
C PHE A 14 40.35 -35.13 0.99
N ASN A 15 39.15 -34.79 0.46
CA ASN A 15 38.35 -35.38 -0.67
C ASN A 15 37.55 -36.63 -0.21
N GLU A 16 36.23 -36.78 -0.35
CA GLU A 16 35.37 -36.78 -1.56
C GLU A 16 33.85 -36.72 -1.22
N GLN A 17 33.07 -36.06 -2.13
CA GLN A 17 31.76 -36.42 -2.73
C GLN A 17 30.57 -36.80 -1.80
N VAL A 18 29.37 -36.20 -1.90
CA VAL A 18 28.34 -36.39 -2.95
C VAL A 18 27.39 -35.17 -3.04
N LEU A 19 27.07 -34.73 -4.26
CA LEU A 19 25.97 -33.83 -4.64
C LEU A 19 25.28 -34.42 -5.89
N PRO A 20 23.96 -34.19 -6.05
CA PRO A 20 23.52 -33.60 -7.31
C PRO A 20 22.53 -32.43 -7.15
N LYS A 21 22.88 -31.35 -7.88
CA LYS A 21 22.08 -30.31 -8.55
C LYS A 21 20.58 -30.14 -8.21
N LEU A 22 20.21 -28.92 -7.80
CA LEU A 22 19.08 -28.19 -8.38
C LEU A 22 19.43 -26.70 -8.53
N ASN A 23 18.93 -26.10 -9.61
CA ASN A 23 19.42 -24.91 -10.29
C ASN A 23 19.30 -23.58 -9.53
N ILE A 24 20.24 -22.70 -9.89
CA ILE A 24 20.37 -21.28 -9.57
C ILE A 24 19.33 -20.45 -10.36
N VAL A 25 18.61 -19.58 -9.66
CA VAL A 25 18.14 -18.28 -10.18
C VAL A 25 18.51 -17.22 -9.14
N ILE A 26 19.50 -16.40 -9.46
CA ILE A 26 19.83 -15.17 -8.76
C ILE A 26 19.28 -14.03 -9.62
N ALA A 27 18.30 -13.29 -9.11
CA ALA A 27 18.17 -11.85 -9.28
C ALA A 27 16.88 -11.35 -8.58
N SER A 28 17.00 -10.19 -7.92
CA SER A 28 15.91 -9.26 -7.60
C SER A 28 15.01 -9.60 -6.39
N ALA A 29 15.42 -9.12 -5.22
CA ALA A 29 14.51 -8.88 -4.09
C ALA A 29 15.02 -7.71 -3.22
N ILE A 30 14.96 -6.48 -3.74
CA ILE A 30 14.84 -5.27 -2.92
C ILE A 30 13.74 -4.43 -3.56
N LEU A 31 12.57 -4.42 -2.91
CA LEU A 31 11.51 -3.38 -2.93
C LEU A 31 10.17 -4.06 -2.69
N PHE A 32 9.77 -4.24 -1.43
CA PHE A 32 8.36 -4.31 -1.08
C PHE A 32 8.11 -3.60 0.28
N LEU A 33 7.47 -2.44 0.14
CA LEU A 33 6.48 -1.79 1.00
C LEU A 33 6.73 -1.59 2.50
N SER A 34 6.98 -0.32 2.86
CA SER A 34 6.44 0.27 4.09
C SER A 34 5.14 1.03 3.77
N GLY A 35 4.00 0.35 3.88
CA GLY A 35 2.71 1.01 4.07
C GLY A 35 2.66 1.54 5.51
N GLY A 36 2.71 2.86 5.69
CA GLY A 36 2.67 3.49 7.00
C GLY A 36 1.27 3.42 7.61
N LEU A 37 1.16 2.68 8.72
CA LEU A 37 -0.01 2.61 9.60
C LEU A 37 -0.21 3.92 10.37
N PHE A 38 -1.47 4.20 10.67
CA PHE A 38 -2.06 5.49 11.02
C PHE A 38 -1.82 5.96 12.46
N ALA A 39 -1.54 7.27 12.62
CA ALA A 39 -2.17 8.18 13.59
C ALA A 39 -1.78 9.66 13.28
N GLN A 40 -2.77 10.58 13.43
CA GLN A 40 -2.86 12.01 13.01
C GLN A 40 -1.84 12.52 11.97
N THR A 41 -2.29 12.68 10.73
CA THR A 41 -1.40 12.85 9.57
C THR A 41 -0.76 14.25 9.44
N PRO A 42 0.40 14.38 8.79
CA PRO A 42 0.98 15.66 8.36
C PRO A 42 0.18 16.45 7.30
N SER A 43 -0.90 15.97 6.68
CA SER A 43 -1.81 16.92 5.99
C SER A 43 -2.60 17.76 7.00
N GLN A 44 -2.87 17.16 8.16
CA GLN A 44 -3.47 17.76 9.34
C GLN A 44 -2.43 18.46 10.23
N LYS A 45 -1.13 18.10 10.13
CA LYS A 45 0.02 18.63 10.93
C LYS A 45 1.11 19.42 10.16
N ALA A 46 1.06 19.45 8.83
CA ALA A 46 1.93 20.15 7.86
C ALA A 46 1.14 20.96 6.82
N LYS A 47 -0.15 21.17 7.07
CA LYS A 47 -0.71 22.53 7.10
C LYS A 47 -0.13 23.36 8.27
N ILE A 48 0.48 22.70 9.27
CA ILE A 48 0.99 23.30 10.53
C ILE A 48 2.54 23.41 10.57
N ILE A 49 3.33 22.56 9.91
CA ILE A 49 4.80 22.63 9.90
C ILE A 49 5.39 22.39 8.50
N GLN A 50 5.69 23.48 7.80
CA GLN A 50 6.32 23.56 6.47
C GLN A 50 7.87 23.68 6.57
N GLN A 51 8.50 23.43 7.74
CA GLN A 51 9.77 24.09 8.10
C GLN A 51 10.86 23.24 8.81
N SER A 52 10.94 21.90 8.68
CA SER A 52 11.91 21.14 9.49
C SER A 52 12.83 20.17 8.74
N ASN A 53 14.10 20.15 9.19
CA ASN A 53 15.27 19.59 8.52
C ASN A 53 15.52 18.11 8.86
N LEU A 54 15.25 17.25 7.88
CA LEU A 54 15.19 15.79 8.00
C LEU A 54 16.55 15.07 7.88
N VAL A 55 17.63 15.77 7.52
CA VAL A 55 18.89 15.12 7.16
C VAL A 55 19.68 14.67 8.40
N LYS A 56 19.58 15.37 9.53
CA LYS A 56 20.33 15.05 10.76
C LYS A 56 19.78 13.83 11.52
N LEU A 57 18.49 13.50 11.35
CA LEU A 57 17.78 12.46 12.09
C LEU A 57 18.02 11.05 11.54
N ASN A 58 18.15 10.92 10.22
CA ASN A 58 18.45 9.64 9.58
C ASN A 58 19.87 9.14 9.88
N GLN A 59 20.79 10.03 10.26
CA GLN A 59 22.17 9.67 10.56
C GLN A 59 22.36 9.08 11.96
N LEU A 60 21.47 9.34 12.94
CA LEU A 60 21.57 8.83 14.31
C LEU A 60 20.81 7.50 14.54
N GLN A 61 19.81 7.21 13.71
CA GLN A 61 18.94 6.03 13.85
C GLN A 61 19.69 4.70 13.59
N SER A 62 20.61 4.69 12.63
CA SER A 62 21.32 3.48 12.21
C SER A 62 22.33 2.98 13.27
N GLU A 63 22.97 3.88 14.01
CA GLU A 63 24.01 3.51 14.99
C GLU A 63 23.46 2.93 16.31
N LEU A 64 22.23 3.29 16.70
CA LEU A 64 21.65 2.83 17.97
C LEU A 64 20.96 1.47 17.87
N ALA A 65 20.44 1.09 16.70
CA ALA A 65 19.75 -0.18 16.48
C ALA A 65 20.69 -1.40 16.49
N SER A 66 21.91 -1.28 15.95
CA SER A 66 22.87 -2.38 15.90
C SER A 66 23.42 -2.78 17.28
N LYS A 67 23.48 -1.83 18.22
CA LYS A 67 23.96 -2.07 19.59
C LYS A 67 22.98 -2.88 20.44
N ALA A 68 21.68 -2.64 20.28
CA ALA A 68 20.63 -3.38 20.99
C ALA A 68 20.47 -4.82 20.48
N ALA A 69 20.61 -5.04 19.15
CA ALA A 69 20.50 -6.37 18.54
C ALA A 69 21.66 -7.32 18.96
N LEU A 70 22.87 -6.78 19.12
CA LEU A 70 24.04 -7.56 19.52
C LEU A 70 23.90 -8.11 20.96
N GLN A 71 23.42 -7.29 21.89
CA GLN A 71 23.24 -7.66 23.30
C GLN A 71 22.17 -8.74 23.49
N LYS A 72 21.08 -8.70 22.70
CA LYS A 72 20.04 -9.74 22.70
C LYS A 72 20.55 -11.05 22.10
N LYS A 73 21.36 -11.00 21.03
CA LYS A 73 21.96 -12.18 20.40
C LYS A 73 22.93 -12.92 21.34
N GLU A 74 23.72 -12.18 22.11
CA GLU A 74 24.63 -12.72 23.13
C GLU A 74 23.88 -13.44 24.26
N ALA A 75 22.77 -12.86 24.73
CA ALA A 75 21.94 -13.45 25.79
C ALA A 75 21.21 -14.72 25.33
N VAL A 76 20.69 -14.76 24.09
CA VAL A 76 20.07 -15.95 23.51
C VAL A 76 21.09 -17.06 23.25
N ALA A 77 22.31 -16.72 22.83
CA ALA A 77 23.39 -17.68 22.67
C ALA A 77 23.85 -18.28 24.01
N ALA A 78 23.91 -17.47 25.07
CA ALA A 78 24.17 -17.95 26.43
C ALA A 78 23.02 -18.82 26.97
N ALA A 79 21.76 -18.49 26.66
CA ALA A 79 20.61 -19.30 27.03
C ALA A 79 20.68 -20.72 26.45
N LYS A 80 21.09 -20.85 25.18
CA LYS A 80 21.31 -22.16 24.53
C LYS A 80 22.45 -22.96 25.15
N ARG A 81 23.52 -22.31 25.60
CA ARG A 81 24.66 -22.98 26.24
C ARG A 81 24.38 -23.43 27.67
N ASN A 82 23.61 -22.64 28.42
CA ASN A 82 23.37 -22.84 29.85
C ASN A 82 22.00 -23.45 30.17
N GLY A 83 21.21 -23.84 29.16
CA GLY A 83 19.90 -24.46 29.33
C GLY A 83 18.82 -23.51 29.87
N TRP A 84 18.98 -22.19 29.73
CA TRP A 84 18.02 -21.21 30.21
C TRP A 84 16.86 -21.04 29.22
N GLN A 85 15.62 -21.02 29.72
CA GLN A 85 14.44 -20.82 28.88
C GLN A 85 14.37 -19.35 28.41
N VAL A 86 14.26 -19.07 27.12
CA VAL A 86 14.24 -17.68 26.62
C VAL A 86 12.97 -16.93 27.05
N LYS A 87 11.89 -17.67 27.29
CA LYS A 87 10.63 -17.20 27.86
C LYS A 87 10.17 -18.18 28.94
N ILE A 88 9.76 -17.65 30.08
CA ILE A 88 9.23 -18.40 31.23
C ILE A 88 7.78 -17.98 31.39
N ALA A 89 6.84 -18.92 31.32
CA ALA A 89 5.45 -18.64 31.65
C ALA A 89 5.32 -18.52 33.18
N ASN A 90 4.81 -17.39 33.65
CA ASN A 90 4.56 -17.17 35.07
C ASN A 90 3.17 -17.69 35.43
N THR A 91 2.95 -18.00 36.71
CA THR A 91 1.71 -18.62 37.23
C THR A 91 0.49 -17.70 37.15
N ASP A 92 0.67 -16.41 36.88
CA ASP A 92 -0.35 -15.37 36.76
C ASP A 92 -0.72 -15.03 35.29
N GLY A 93 -0.24 -15.82 34.33
CA GLY A 93 -0.47 -15.60 32.91
C GLY A 93 0.46 -14.56 32.26
N SER A 94 1.33 -13.90 33.03
CA SER A 94 2.42 -13.08 32.47
C SER A 94 3.57 -13.98 31.98
N PHE A 95 4.51 -13.43 31.21
CA PHE A 95 5.73 -14.16 30.85
C PHE A 95 6.97 -13.36 31.21
N SER A 96 7.99 -14.07 31.69
CA SER A 96 9.32 -13.50 31.91
C SER A 96 10.23 -13.78 30.72
N GLU A 97 10.77 -12.75 30.07
CA GLU A 97 11.63 -12.91 28.90
C GLU A 97 13.08 -12.51 29.18
N LEU A 98 14.01 -13.35 28.72
CA LEU A 98 15.44 -13.11 28.82
C LEU A 98 15.85 -11.96 27.90
N GLN A 99 16.25 -10.82 28.47
CA GLN A 99 16.57 -9.62 27.69
C GLN A 99 18.06 -9.43 27.45
N ARG A 100 18.89 -9.67 28.48
CA ARG A 100 20.34 -9.53 28.39
C ARG A 100 21.06 -10.35 29.47
N LEU A 101 22.39 -10.38 29.41
CA LEU A 101 23.23 -10.81 30.53
C LEU A 101 23.60 -9.60 31.40
N ALA A 102 23.73 -9.81 32.70
CA ALA A 102 24.41 -8.86 33.58
C ALA A 102 25.94 -8.90 33.34
N LYS A 103 26.67 -7.93 33.90
CA LYS A 103 28.13 -7.83 33.73
C LYS A 103 28.90 -9.05 34.27
N ASP A 104 28.29 -9.82 35.16
CA ASP A 104 28.80 -11.05 35.76
C ASP A 104 28.32 -12.33 35.05
N GLY A 105 27.56 -12.21 33.95
CA GLY A 105 27.06 -13.34 33.16
C GLY A 105 25.73 -13.92 33.62
N ALA A 106 25.09 -13.39 34.66
CA ALA A 106 23.76 -13.85 35.10
C ALA A 106 22.65 -13.50 34.08
N PRO A 107 21.65 -14.37 33.87
CA PRO A 107 20.54 -14.09 32.96
C PRO A 107 19.57 -13.08 33.58
N ILE A 108 19.26 -12.02 32.83
CA ILE A 108 18.28 -11.00 33.27
C ILE A 108 16.97 -11.22 32.53
N TYR A 109 15.98 -11.71 33.29
CA TYR A 109 14.59 -11.85 32.89
C TYR A 109 13.76 -10.66 33.35
N TYR A 110 12.84 -10.18 32.52
CA TYR A 110 11.89 -9.11 32.88
C TYR A 110 10.52 -9.70 33.25
N THR A 111 9.79 -9.14 34.23
CA THR A 111 8.37 -9.47 34.60
C THR A 111 7.62 -8.18 35.08
N THR A 112 6.29 -8.16 35.29
CA THR A 112 5.45 -6.91 35.28
C THR A 112 4.41 -6.69 36.41
N PHE A 113 4.18 -5.43 36.86
CA PHE A 113 3.16 -4.93 37.84
C PHE A 113 2.71 -3.44 37.67
N ASN A 114 2.24 -2.98 36.49
CA ASN A 114 1.21 -1.90 36.31
C ASN A 114 -0.01 -2.46 35.59
N VAL A 115 0.10 -3.74 35.25
CA VAL A 115 -0.76 -4.39 34.29
C VAL A 115 -2.12 -4.62 34.92
N ASP A 116 -2.28 -4.52 36.24
CA ASP A 116 -3.57 -4.79 36.90
C ASP A 116 -4.60 -3.69 36.59
N ALA A 117 -4.18 -2.43 36.52
CA ALA A 117 -5.02 -1.34 36.01
C ALA A 117 -5.31 -1.48 34.50
N ALA A 118 -4.32 -1.90 33.70
CA ALA A 118 -4.50 -2.15 32.26
C ALA A 118 -5.37 -3.39 31.98
N LYS A 119 -5.27 -4.44 32.82
CA LYS A 119 -6.09 -5.67 32.80
C LYS A 119 -7.52 -5.34 33.17
N SER A 120 -7.72 -4.56 34.23
CA SER A 120 -9.06 -4.22 34.72
C SER A 120 -9.93 -3.57 33.64
N THR A 121 -9.32 -2.67 32.85
CA THR A 121 -9.98 -2.01 31.71
C THR A 121 -9.83 -2.76 30.39
N ARG A 122 -9.12 -3.90 30.37
CA ARG A 122 -8.76 -4.71 29.20
C ARG A 122 -7.91 -3.97 28.16
N THR A 123 -7.26 -2.89 28.55
CA THR A 123 -6.28 -2.16 27.73
C THR A 123 -5.16 -3.07 27.23
N ASN A 124 -4.73 -4.04 28.06
CA ASN A 124 -3.73 -5.04 27.68
C ASN A 124 -4.13 -5.90 26.46
N HIS A 125 -5.42 -6.05 26.17
CA HIS A 125 -5.90 -6.77 24.97
C HIS A 125 -5.72 -5.94 23.68
N LEU A 126 -5.69 -4.62 23.80
CA LEU A 126 -5.54 -3.66 22.71
C LEU A 126 -4.05 -3.39 22.40
N ASN A 127 -3.23 -3.34 23.45
CA ASN A 127 -1.79 -3.04 23.35
C ASN A 127 -1.02 -4.04 22.48
N SER A 128 0.20 -3.67 22.10
CA SER A 128 1.09 -4.57 21.34
C SER A 128 1.28 -5.92 22.04
N GLY A 129 1.02 -7.00 21.30
CA GLY A 129 1.02 -8.37 21.83
C GLY A 129 -0.24 -8.78 22.59
N GLY A 130 -1.26 -7.92 22.66
CA GLY A 130 -2.58 -8.22 23.22
C GLY A 130 -3.41 -9.16 22.34
N SER A 131 -4.45 -9.75 22.93
CA SER A 131 -5.22 -10.82 22.27
C SER A 131 -5.99 -10.38 21.03
N LEU A 132 -6.29 -9.09 20.86
CA LEU A 132 -6.97 -8.57 19.67
C LEU A 132 -6.01 -8.33 18.48
N GLY A 133 -4.69 -8.37 18.71
CA GLY A 133 -3.70 -8.14 17.66
C GLY A 133 -3.67 -6.72 17.07
N LEU A 134 -4.33 -5.74 17.72
CA LEU A 134 -4.48 -4.38 17.21
C LEU A 134 -3.20 -3.52 17.34
N ASN A 135 -2.32 -3.87 18.30
CA ASN A 135 -1.04 -3.18 18.56
C ASN A 135 -1.18 -1.67 18.83
N LEU A 136 -2.19 -1.30 19.63
CA LEU A 136 -2.51 0.08 19.98
C LEU A 136 -1.73 0.50 21.22
N ASP A 137 -0.74 1.37 21.07
CA ASP A 137 0.08 1.86 22.19
C ASP A 137 0.01 3.38 22.34
N GLY A 138 -0.87 4.07 21.61
CA GLY A 138 -1.04 5.52 21.65
C GLY A 138 -0.17 6.27 20.65
N GLN A 139 0.29 5.60 19.58
CA GLN A 139 1.09 6.22 18.53
C GLN A 139 0.38 7.46 17.98
N SER A 140 1.12 8.56 17.85
CA SER A 140 0.64 9.91 17.46
C SER A 140 -0.56 10.46 18.22
N MET A 141 -0.91 9.90 19.38
CA MET A 141 -1.93 10.45 20.27
C MET A 141 -1.30 11.37 21.31
N THR A 142 -2.06 12.37 21.78
CA THR A 142 -1.62 13.30 22.84
C THR A 142 -2.70 13.41 23.90
N ALA A 143 -2.37 13.05 25.13
CA ALA A 143 -3.21 13.31 26.30
C ALA A 143 -2.94 14.72 26.83
N HIS A 144 -3.98 15.40 27.32
CA HIS A 144 -3.83 16.61 28.12
C HIS A 144 -4.16 16.30 29.58
N VAL A 145 -3.39 16.85 30.52
CA VAL A 145 -3.50 16.51 31.94
C VAL A 145 -3.46 17.80 32.75
N TRP A 146 -4.55 18.11 33.45
CA TRP A 146 -4.61 19.17 34.46
C TRP A 146 -4.55 18.56 35.85
N ASP A 147 -3.66 19.07 36.69
CA ASP A 147 -3.41 18.54 38.03
C ASP A 147 -2.80 19.60 38.98
N GLY A 148 -2.54 19.28 40.25
CA GLY A 148 -2.19 20.27 41.27
C GLY A 148 -0.74 20.74 41.32
N GLY A 149 0.11 20.28 40.39
CA GLY A 149 1.50 20.66 40.37
C GLY A 149 2.23 20.29 39.09
N ALA A 150 3.45 20.80 38.96
CA ALA A 150 4.30 20.55 37.82
C ALA A 150 4.65 19.06 37.70
N THR A 151 4.55 18.51 36.50
CA THR A 151 5.13 17.20 36.19
C THR A 151 6.66 17.35 36.03
N ARG A 152 7.44 16.28 36.18
CA ARG A 152 8.89 16.22 35.92
C ARG A 152 9.13 15.55 34.56
N PRO A 153 9.28 16.31 33.44
CA PRO A 153 9.47 15.73 32.11
C PRO A 153 10.73 14.87 31.96
N SER A 154 11.74 15.10 32.81
CA SER A 154 13.00 14.34 32.83
C SER A 154 12.87 12.92 33.40
N HIS A 155 11.69 12.53 33.91
CA HIS A 155 11.48 11.19 34.42
C HIS A 155 11.68 10.14 33.31
N GLN A 156 12.45 9.08 33.58
CA GLN A 156 12.89 8.12 32.56
C GLN A 156 11.75 7.42 31.79
N GLU A 157 10.58 7.28 32.43
CA GLU A 157 9.38 6.73 31.78
C GLU A 157 8.86 7.59 30.63
N PHE A 158 9.27 8.85 30.51
CA PHE A 158 8.80 9.75 29.46
C PHE A 158 9.66 9.70 28.20
N ASP A 159 10.71 8.88 28.22
CA ASP A 159 11.48 8.43 27.06
C ASP A 159 11.13 6.98 26.70
N GLY A 160 11.23 6.60 25.42
CA GLY A 160 11.04 5.21 25.01
C GLY A 160 10.62 5.06 23.55
N ALA A 161 9.90 3.96 23.25
CA ALA A 161 9.46 3.63 21.90
C ALA A 161 8.58 4.72 21.25
N GLY A 162 7.84 5.50 22.05
CA GLY A 162 7.05 6.65 21.56
C GLY A 162 7.84 7.93 21.29
N GLY A 163 9.18 7.91 21.46
CA GLY A 163 10.05 9.08 21.38
C GLY A 163 10.64 9.50 22.73
N ASN A 164 11.43 10.58 22.69
CA ASN A 164 12.08 11.17 23.86
C ASN A 164 11.35 12.45 24.30
N ASN A 165 11.38 12.78 25.60
CA ASN A 165 10.73 13.93 26.21
C ASN A 165 9.25 14.04 25.79
N ARG A 166 8.50 12.93 25.93
CA ARG A 166 7.11 12.84 25.45
C ARG A 166 6.13 13.64 26.30
N VAL A 167 6.56 14.08 27.48
CA VAL A 167 5.79 14.92 28.40
C VAL A 167 6.31 16.36 28.29
N ILE A 168 5.39 17.30 28.08
CA ILE A 168 5.70 18.72 27.96
C ILE A 168 4.80 19.49 28.93
N ILE A 169 5.41 20.32 29.76
CA ILE A 169 4.71 21.32 30.57
C ILE A 169 4.25 22.44 29.63
N ASN A 170 2.95 22.68 29.55
CA ASN A 170 2.35 23.49 28.50
C ASN A 170 1.90 24.89 28.98
N ASP A 171 1.77 25.10 30.28
CA ASP A 171 1.46 26.38 30.96
C ASP A 171 2.73 27.14 31.44
N GLY A 172 3.88 26.47 31.43
CA GLY A 172 5.16 27.02 31.87
C GLY A 172 5.45 26.87 33.36
N VAL A 173 4.59 26.17 34.12
CA VAL A 173 4.78 25.97 35.56
C VAL A 173 5.70 24.79 35.80
N THR A 174 6.98 25.07 36.06
CA THR A 174 8.04 24.05 36.17
C THR A 174 8.51 23.75 37.59
N ILE A 175 8.07 24.52 38.58
CA ILE A 175 8.52 24.38 39.97
C ILE A 175 7.71 23.25 40.62
N LEU A 176 8.41 22.18 41.04
CA LEU A 176 7.79 21.12 41.79
C LEU A 176 7.30 21.64 43.16
N ASN A 177 6.10 21.24 43.53
CA ASN A 177 5.39 21.61 44.74
C ASN A 177 4.87 20.36 45.47
N GLY A 178 4.16 20.56 46.58
CA GLY A 178 3.63 19.45 47.40
C GLY A 178 2.63 18.52 46.69
N ASN A 179 2.11 18.90 45.52
CA ASN A 179 1.17 18.09 44.72
C ASN A 179 1.79 17.58 43.41
N SER A 180 3.05 17.90 43.12
CA SER A 180 3.72 17.46 41.88
C SER A 180 3.86 15.95 41.80
N PHE A 181 3.93 15.27 42.94
CA PHE A 181 3.88 13.81 43.01
C PHE A 181 2.59 13.23 42.42
N HIS A 182 1.47 13.95 42.57
CA HIS A 182 0.17 13.52 42.10
C HIS A 182 0.08 13.69 40.58
N ALA A 183 0.39 14.88 40.08
CA ALA A 183 0.48 15.18 38.65
C ALA A 183 1.43 14.24 37.89
N GLN A 184 2.59 13.95 38.50
CA GLN A 184 3.54 12.99 37.98
C GLN A 184 2.95 11.59 37.89
N HIS A 185 2.29 11.11 38.94
CA HIS A 185 1.68 9.79 38.98
C HIS A 185 0.56 9.64 37.95
N VAL A 186 -0.33 10.61 37.87
CA VAL A 186 -1.43 10.70 36.89
C VAL A 186 -0.89 10.65 35.46
N THR A 187 0.09 11.48 35.14
CA THR A 187 0.72 11.51 33.82
C THR A 187 1.38 10.17 33.49
N GLY A 188 2.10 9.58 34.44
CA GLY A 188 2.71 8.26 34.26
C GLY A 188 1.69 7.16 33.98
N THR A 189 0.53 7.18 34.65
CA THR A 189 -0.54 6.19 34.45
C THR A 189 -1.05 6.24 33.01
N ILE A 190 -1.08 7.41 32.37
CA ILE A 190 -1.47 7.53 30.97
C ILE A 190 -0.33 7.10 30.03
N VAL A 191 0.86 7.71 30.16
CA VAL A 191 1.88 7.70 29.08
C VAL A 191 3.23 7.08 29.43
N ALA A 192 3.45 6.52 30.61
CA ALA A 192 4.76 5.92 30.94
C ALA A 192 5.13 4.81 29.94
N SER A 193 6.36 4.84 29.43
CA SER A 193 6.83 3.95 28.34
C SER A 193 6.99 2.50 28.79
N GLY A 194 7.10 2.26 30.09
CA GLY A 194 7.35 0.96 30.68
C GLY A 194 8.84 0.65 30.86
N VAL A 195 9.70 1.66 31.09
CA VAL A 195 11.11 1.46 31.49
C VAL A 195 11.17 0.55 32.72
N ARG A 196 10.32 0.83 33.71
CA ARG A 196 9.81 -0.17 34.63
C ARG A 196 8.51 -0.68 34.04
N ALA A 197 8.49 -1.96 33.66
CA ALA A 197 7.28 -2.58 33.14
C ALA A 197 6.09 -2.45 34.10
N ASN A 198 6.39 -2.38 35.41
CA ASN A 198 5.41 -2.15 36.46
C ASN A 198 4.80 -0.76 36.48
N ALA A 199 5.35 0.20 35.75
CA ALA A 199 4.82 1.54 35.67
C ALA A 199 4.31 1.88 34.28
N LYS A 200 4.29 0.92 33.34
CA LYS A 200 3.84 1.13 31.96
C LYS A 200 2.44 1.73 31.97
N GLY A 201 2.27 2.87 31.30
CA GLY A 201 0.97 3.53 31.17
C GLY A 201 0.09 2.81 30.15
N MET A 202 -1.19 3.17 30.14
CA MET A 202 -2.18 2.59 29.23
C MET A 202 -1.84 2.89 27.75
N ALA A 203 -1.32 4.08 27.47
CA ALA A 203 -0.90 4.56 26.16
C ALA A 203 0.62 4.89 26.15
N PRO A 204 1.50 3.88 26.23
CA PRO A 204 2.93 4.05 26.50
C PRO A 204 3.72 4.76 25.39
N GLN A 205 3.16 4.89 24.19
CA GLN A 205 3.74 5.60 23.05
C GLN A 205 3.06 6.95 22.75
N ALA A 206 2.05 7.34 23.54
CA ALA A 206 1.43 8.66 23.44
C ALA A 206 2.33 9.77 24.01
N LYS A 207 2.01 11.02 23.66
CA LYS A 207 2.56 12.21 24.31
C LYS A 207 1.61 12.71 25.39
N ALA A 208 2.13 13.49 26.34
CA ALA A 208 1.30 14.24 27.27
C ALA A 208 1.66 15.72 27.27
N LYS A 209 0.64 16.57 27.32
CA LYS A 209 0.76 17.99 27.67
C LYS A 209 0.19 18.17 29.07
N THR A 210 1.00 18.69 29.98
CA THR A 210 0.63 18.83 31.39
C THR A 210 0.48 20.29 31.74
N HIS A 211 -0.47 20.55 32.63
CA HIS A 211 -0.84 21.86 33.13
C HIS A 211 -1.12 21.76 34.63
N ASP A 212 -0.84 22.83 35.34
CA ASP A 212 -1.38 23.04 36.67
C ASP A 212 -2.86 23.45 36.60
N TRP A 213 -3.56 23.34 37.73
CA TRP A 213 -5.00 23.60 37.78
C TRP A 213 -5.38 25.08 37.91
N GLU A 214 -4.43 26.03 37.93
CA GLU A 214 -4.74 27.41 38.34
C GLU A 214 -5.59 28.15 37.29
N ASN A 215 -5.50 27.77 36.02
CA ASN A 215 -6.23 28.39 34.90
C ASN A 215 -6.93 27.36 34.00
N ASP A 216 -7.35 26.24 34.58
CA ASP A 216 -7.77 25.01 33.89
C ASP A 216 -8.80 25.21 32.76
N SER A 217 -9.92 25.89 33.02
CA SER A 217 -11.00 26.09 32.05
C SER A 217 -10.58 26.95 30.86
N SER A 218 -9.78 27.99 31.08
CA SER A 218 -9.22 28.85 30.04
C SER A 218 -8.20 28.11 29.17
N GLU A 219 -7.32 27.36 29.80
CA GLU A 219 -6.29 26.58 29.13
C GLU A 219 -6.88 25.42 28.34
N ALA A 220 -7.86 24.71 28.91
CA ALA A 220 -8.59 23.65 28.24
C ALA A 220 -9.39 24.20 27.06
N THR A 221 -10.01 25.37 27.19
CA THR A 221 -10.66 26.07 26.07
C THR A 221 -9.66 26.35 24.94
N THR A 222 -8.47 26.86 25.29
CA THR A 222 -7.41 27.13 24.31
C THR A 222 -6.89 25.85 23.67
N ALA A 223 -6.68 24.78 24.44
CA ALA A 223 -6.24 23.49 23.93
C ALA A 223 -7.31 22.85 23.02
N ALA A 224 -8.59 22.93 23.39
CA ALA A 224 -9.72 22.45 22.61
C ALA A 224 -9.83 23.19 21.28
N ALA A 225 -9.68 24.52 21.28
CA ALA A 225 -9.61 25.32 20.07
C ALA A 225 -8.43 24.93 19.15
N ASN A 226 -7.35 24.37 19.72
CA ASN A 226 -6.19 23.84 19.01
C ASN A 226 -6.29 22.33 18.69
N GLY A 227 -7.49 21.74 18.77
CA GLY A 227 -7.75 20.35 18.39
C GLY A 227 -7.45 19.32 19.47
N MET A 228 -7.48 19.68 20.75
CA MET A 228 -7.49 18.71 21.85
C MET A 228 -8.75 17.83 21.77
N ILE A 229 -8.54 16.52 21.91
CA ILE A 229 -9.61 15.51 21.80
C ILE A 229 -9.92 14.82 23.14
N LEU A 230 -9.00 14.86 24.09
CA LEU A 230 -9.13 14.16 25.36
C LEU A 230 -8.27 14.82 26.44
N SER A 231 -8.84 15.04 27.61
CA SER A 231 -8.12 15.50 28.80
C SER A 231 -8.46 14.69 30.04
N ASN A 232 -7.53 14.69 31.00
CA ASN A 232 -7.72 14.13 32.33
C ASN A 232 -7.69 15.25 33.40
N HIS A 233 -8.67 15.22 34.30
CA HIS A 233 -8.80 16.13 35.45
C HIS A 233 -8.97 15.32 36.74
N SER A 234 -7.86 15.08 37.44
CA SER A 234 -7.82 14.27 38.66
C SER A 234 -7.89 15.11 39.94
N TYR A 235 -8.72 16.16 39.94
CA TYR A 235 -8.91 17.10 41.05
C TYR A 235 -10.37 17.53 41.15
N GLY A 236 -10.72 18.17 42.25
CA GLY A 236 -12.06 18.69 42.52
C GLY A 236 -12.10 19.43 43.84
N PHE A 237 -13.31 19.79 44.27
CA PHE A 237 -13.49 20.44 45.56
C PHE A 237 -13.21 19.50 46.73
N ARG A 238 -12.82 20.10 47.84
CA ARG A 238 -12.65 19.42 49.12
C ARG A 238 -13.98 19.44 49.87
N ALA A 239 -14.56 18.26 50.13
CA ALA A 239 -15.92 18.12 50.66
C ALA A 239 -16.16 18.88 51.99
N ASP A 240 -15.25 18.83 52.97
CA ASP A 240 -15.41 19.52 54.27
C ASP A 240 -15.27 21.05 54.19
N ARG A 241 -15.12 21.62 52.99
CA ARG A 241 -14.87 23.06 52.76
C ARG A 241 -15.86 23.71 51.82
N ILE A 242 -16.88 22.99 51.36
CA ILE A 242 -17.93 23.51 50.50
C ILE A 242 -19.29 23.46 51.22
N PRO A 243 -20.23 24.36 50.88
CA PRO A 243 -21.57 24.34 51.48
C PRO A 243 -22.42 23.18 50.93
N ASP A 244 -23.38 22.69 51.71
CA ASP A 244 -24.30 21.59 51.33
C ASP A 244 -24.89 21.74 49.92
N GLN A 245 -25.23 22.97 49.52
CA GLN A 245 -25.85 23.27 48.23
C GLN A 245 -24.93 23.05 47.00
N TYR A 246 -23.67 22.66 47.18
CA TYR A 246 -22.72 22.38 46.10
C TYR A 246 -22.60 20.89 45.79
N PHE A 247 -23.03 20.03 46.71
CA PHE A 247 -23.12 18.60 46.47
C PHE A 247 -24.26 18.33 45.48
N GLY A 248 -24.01 17.48 44.49
CA GLY A 248 -24.98 17.07 43.47
C GLY A 248 -25.42 18.16 42.49
N ALA A 249 -25.11 19.43 42.76
CA ALA A 249 -25.69 20.59 42.09
C ALA A 249 -24.97 20.97 40.79
N TYR A 250 -25.74 21.22 39.73
CA TYR A 250 -25.25 21.76 38.46
C TYR A 250 -25.02 23.27 38.58
N ILE A 251 -23.91 23.66 39.22
CA ILE A 251 -23.54 25.06 39.43
C ILE A 251 -22.84 25.67 38.19
N GLU A 252 -22.50 26.97 38.27
CA GLU A 252 -21.90 27.71 37.16
C GLU A 252 -20.62 27.08 36.59
N GLU A 253 -19.80 26.45 37.43
CA GLU A 253 -18.60 25.75 36.98
C GLU A 253 -18.92 24.57 36.05
N ALA A 254 -19.90 23.73 36.42
CA ALA A 254 -20.36 22.62 35.59
C ALA A 254 -20.98 23.13 34.28
N ARG A 255 -21.69 24.26 34.35
CA ARG A 255 -22.26 24.94 33.18
C ARG A 255 -21.18 25.39 32.20
N ILE A 256 -20.11 26.02 32.68
CA ILE A 256 -18.98 26.48 31.86
C ILE A 256 -18.30 25.30 31.14
N TRP A 257 -18.06 24.20 31.84
CA TRP A 257 -17.44 23.02 31.21
C TRP A 257 -18.34 22.37 30.14
N ASP A 258 -19.65 22.31 30.36
CA ASP A 258 -20.58 21.88 29.31
C ASP A 258 -20.57 22.83 28.10
N GLU A 259 -20.42 24.13 28.32
CA GLU A 259 -20.30 25.12 27.25
C GLU A 259 -19.01 24.93 26.43
N ILE A 260 -17.88 24.63 27.08
CA ILE A 260 -16.61 24.32 26.41
C ILE A 260 -16.76 23.05 25.56
N MET A 261 -17.25 21.95 26.14
CA MET A 261 -17.40 20.68 25.43
C MET A 261 -18.41 20.76 24.28
N TYR A 262 -19.50 21.51 24.45
CA TYR A 262 -20.48 21.71 23.37
C TYR A 262 -19.87 22.44 22.17
N ASN A 263 -19.01 23.44 22.41
CA ASN A 263 -18.32 24.19 21.36
C ASN A 263 -17.07 23.46 20.81
N ALA A 264 -16.61 22.40 21.48
CA ALA A 264 -15.50 21.55 21.06
C ALA A 264 -15.96 20.09 20.88
N PRO A 265 -16.68 19.74 19.80
CA PRO A 265 -17.40 18.47 19.67
C PRO A 265 -16.53 17.20 19.66
N PHE A 266 -15.20 17.34 19.52
CA PHE A 266 -14.24 16.23 19.61
C PHE A 266 -13.58 16.11 20.99
N TYR A 267 -13.77 17.09 21.86
CA TYR A 267 -13.14 17.14 23.17
C TYR A 267 -13.99 16.43 24.23
N LEU A 268 -13.46 15.33 24.77
CA LEU A 268 -14.00 14.68 25.95
C LEU A 268 -13.14 15.01 27.18
N MET A 269 -13.77 15.56 28.22
CA MET A 269 -13.17 15.78 29.53
C MET A 269 -13.38 14.54 30.41
N VAL A 270 -12.31 13.91 30.90
CA VAL A 270 -12.38 12.79 31.86
C VAL A 270 -12.05 13.30 33.25
N VAL A 271 -12.90 12.98 34.23
CA VAL A 271 -12.90 13.59 35.56
C VAL A 271 -12.92 12.52 36.65
N ALA A 272 -12.15 12.70 37.72
CA ALA A 272 -12.23 11.85 38.90
C ALA A 272 -13.53 12.13 39.70
N ALA A 273 -14.22 11.09 40.17
CA ALA A 273 -15.47 11.30 40.93
C ALA A 273 -15.28 12.00 42.29
N GLY A 274 -14.12 11.83 42.93
CA GLY A 274 -13.84 12.27 44.30
C GLY A 274 -13.45 11.10 45.20
N ASN A 275 -12.92 11.39 46.39
CA ASN A 275 -12.38 10.38 47.31
C ASN A 275 -13.09 10.39 48.68
N ASP A 276 -14.33 10.88 48.72
CA ASP A 276 -15.10 11.13 49.93
C ASP A 276 -16.12 10.01 50.21
N GLY A 277 -16.00 8.84 49.58
CA GLY A 277 -16.94 7.72 49.75
C GLY A 277 -17.11 7.23 51.19
N ASN A 278 -16.07 7.38 52.04
CA ASN A 278 -16.17 7.06 53.47
C ASN A 278 -16.60 8.26 54.35
N ASP A 279 -16.80 9.45 53.77
CA ASP A 279 -17.25 10.65 54.47
C ASP A 279 -18.75 10.83 54.32
N ASN A 280 -19.46 10.53 55.42
CA ASN A 280 -20.90 10.69 55.54
C ASN A 280 -21.27 11.92 56.39
N SER A 281 -20.36 12.88 56.53
CA SER A 281 -20.49 14.02 57.46
C SER A 281 -20.34 15.39 56.82
N SER A 282 -19.63 15.50 55.69
CA SER A 282 -19.40 16.80 55.02
C SER A 282 -20.64 17.37 54.33
N ASN A 283 -21.54 16.52 53.82
CA ASN A 283 -22.85 16.95 53.33
C ASN A 283 -23.87 16.83 54.46
N GLY A 284 -24.26 17.98 55.04
CA GLY A 284 -25.23 18.03 56.14
C GLY A 284 -26.68 17.80 55.69
N ARG A 285 -26.95 17.85 54.39
CA ARG A 285 -28.29 17.74 53.80
C ARG A 285 -28.26 16.90 52.52
N PRO A 286 -27.84 15.63 52.59
CA PRO A 286 -27.69 14.79 51.41
C PRO A 286 -29.03 14.53 50.70
N LEU A 287 -28.98 14.34 49.38
CA LEU A 287 -30.12 13.94 48.57
C LEU A 287 -30.83 12.72 49.18
N ASP A 288 -32.17 12.79 49.23
CA ASP A 288 -33.04 11.79 49.88
C ASP A 288 -32.74 11.49 51.36
N GLY A 289 -31.95 12.36 52.03
CA GLY A 289 -31.57 12.19 53.43
C GLY A 289 -30.57 11.07 53.68
N ASN A 290 -29.86 10.59 52.65
CA ASN A 290 -28.93 9.48 52.74
C ASN A 290 -27.48 9.92 52.54
N SER A 291 -26.74 10.05 53.63
CA SER A 291 -25.34 10.53 53.65
C SER A 291 -24.35 9.62 52.92
N SER A 292 -24.73 8.40 52.55
CA SER A 292 -23.87 7.52 51.76
C SER A 292 -23.78 7.93 50.28
N TYR A 293 -24.64 8.84 49.83
CA TYR A 293 -24.73 9.31 48.44
C TYR A 293 -24.53 10.84 48.39
N ASP A 294 -24.63 11.41 47.18
CA ASP A 294 -24.63 12.86 46.96
C ASP A 294 -23.30 13.52 47.38
N LYS A 295 -22.21 13.02 46.78
CA LYS A 295 -20.82 13.41 47.11
C LYS A 295 -20.07 14.07 45.96
N LEU A 296 -20.70 14.15 44.78
CA LEU A 296 -20.13 14.82 43.61
C LEU A 296 -20.32 16.33 43.71
N SER A 297 -19.41 17.12 43.12
CA SER A 297 -19.47 18.59 43.19
C SER A 297 -18.62 19.24 42.08
N GLY A 298 -18.84 20.54 41.84
CA GLY A 298 -18.08 21.30 40.85
C GLY A 298 -18.18 20.70 39.44
N HIS A 299 -17.06 20.64 38.72
CA HIS A 299 -17.05 20.08 37.35
C HIS A 299 -17.47 18.60 37.24
N SER A 300 -17.48 17.79 38.33
CA SER A 300 -17.90 16.38 38.24
C SER A 300 -19.41 16.23 38.06
N VAL A 301 -20.18 17.32 38.18
CA VAL A 301 -21.63 17.35 37.93
C VAL A 301 -21.97 17.77 36.49
N SER A 302 -20.98 18.08 35.64
CA SER A 302 -21.20 18.44 34.23
C SER A 302 -21.90 17.31 33.45
N LYS A 303 -22.75 17.63 32.47
CA LYS A 303 -23.49 16.62 31.69
C LYS A 303 -22.59 15.89 30.70
N ASN A 304 -21.68 16.64 30.06
CA ASN A 304 -20.95 16.20 28.87
C ASN A 304 -19.63 15.48 29.17
N ASN A 305 -19.10 15.61 30.40
CA ASN A 305 -17.85 14.95 30.80
C ASN A 305 -18.04 13.44 31.04
N LEU A 306 -16.94 12.74 31.30
CA LEU A 306 -16.93 11.35 31.74
C LEU A 306 -16.30 11.26 33.15
N VAL A 307 -17.14 11.03 34.15
CA VAL A 307 -16.78 10.94 35.57
C VAL A 307 -16.47 9.49 35.91
N VAL A 308 -15.32 9.28 36.57
CA VAL A 308 -14.75 7.95 36.78
C VAL A 308 -14.72 7.59 38.27
N ALA A 309 -15.44 6.51 38.61
CA ALA A 309 -15.40 5.86 39.91
C ALA A 309 -14.13 5.01 40.08
N ASN A 310 -13.72 4.77 41.33
CA ASN A 310 -12.54 3.99 41.65
C ASN A 310 -12.91 2.56 42.09
N ALA A 311 -12.48 1.56 41.33
CA ALA A 311 -12.52 0.16 41.70
C ALA A 311 -11.17 -0.36 42.22
N GLN A 312 -11.26 -1.51 42.91
CA GLN A 312 -10.13 -2.40 43.15
C GLN A 312 -9.64 -3.05 41.84
N ASP A 313 -8.51 -3.77 41.90
CA ASP A 313 -8.07 -4.62 40.80
C ASP A 313 -9.17 -5.62 40.40
N ALA A 314 -9.58 -5.58 39.14
CA ALA A 314 -10.55 -6.53 38.62
C ALA A 314 -9.87 -7.86 38.30
N ASN A 315 -10.53 -8.95 38.68
CA ASN A 315 -10.12 -10.30 38.30
C ASN A 315 -10.67 -10.60 36.90
N ILE A 316 -9.78 -10.54 35.90
CA ILE A 316 -10.10 -10.71 34.49
C ILE A 316 -9.49 -12.01 33.97
N SER A 317 -10.30 -12.83 33.31
CA SER A 317 -9.85 -14.03 32.61
C SER A 317 -9.02 -13.69 31.36
N ASN A 318 -8.22 -14.63 30.88
CA ASN A 318 -7.32 -14.39 29.73
C ASN A 318 -8.04 -14.01 28.42
N ASP A 319 -9.32 -14.37 28.28
CA ASP A 319 -10.18 -14.01 27.15
C ASP A 319 -10.82 -12.60 27.27
N GLY A 320 -10.59 -11.94 28.40
CA GLY A 320 -11.13 -10.63 28.75
C GLY A 320 -12.40 -10.68 29.61
N THR A 321 -12.93 -11.88 29.91
CA THR A 321 -14.16 -12.04 30.71
C THR A 321 -13.96 -11.56 32.15
N LEU A 322 -14.92 -10.79 32.68
CA LEU A 322 -14.92 -10.33 34.08
C LEU A 322 -15.30 -11.47 35.02
N ASN A 323 -14.45 -11.79 35.99
CA ASN A 323 -14.80 -12.75 37.05
C ASN A 323 -15.35 -12.04 38.29
N SER A 324 -14.67 -10.98 38.74
CA SER A 324 -15.11 -10.17 39.87
C SER A 324 -14.39 -8.83 39.92
N VAL A 325 -15.05 -7.82 40.45
CA VAL A 325 -14.45 -6.53 40.83
C VAL A 325 -15.27 -5.97 41.99
N THR A 326 -14.70 -5.05 42.77
CA THR A 326 -15.42 -4.37 43.84
C THR A 326 -15.04 -2.89 43.81
N ILE A 327 -16.01 -2.02 44.06
CA ILE A 327 -15.74 -0.59 44.20
C ILE A 327 -14.83 -0.34 45.42
N ASN A 328 -13.92 0.61 45.30
CA ASN A 328 -13.15 1.08 46.43
C ASN A 328 -14.06 1.98 47.30
N SER A 329 -14.13 1.74 48.60
CA SER A 329 -15.05 2.48 49.49
C SER A 329 -14.73 3.97 49.63
N SER A 330 -13.56 4.43 49.17
CA SER A 330 -13.26 5.86 49.09
C SER A 330 -13.87 6.55 47.88
N SER A 331 -14.35 5.83 46.86
CA SER A 331 -14.90 6.45 45.65
C SER A 331 -16.16 7.25 45.98
N SER A 332 -16.20 8.55 45.64
CA SER A 332 -17.42 9.36 45.82
C SER A 332 -18.56 8.86 44.95
N GLU A 333 -19.74 8.75 45.54
CA GLU A 333 -20.98 8.33 44.91
C GLU A 333 -21.80 9.53 44.44
N GLY A 334 -22.53 9.36 43.34
CA GLY A 334 -23.59 10.29 42.93
C GLY A 334 -24.92 9.96 43.62
N PRO A 335 -26.06 10.09 42.92
CA PRO A 335 -26.22 10.71 41.61
C PRO A 335 -26.01 12.24 41.72
N THR A 336 -26.34 12.97 40.66
CA THR A 336 -26.55 14.43 40.78
C THR A 336 -27.92 14.72 41.38
N ASP A 337 -28.18 15.96 41.79
CA ASP A 337 -29.45 16.39 42.40
C ASP A 337 -30.68 16.15 41.51
N ASP A 338 -30.49 16.23 40.19
CA ASP A 338 -31.50 15.93 39.17
C ASP A 338 -31.53 14.45 38.77
N TYR A 339 -30.91 13.57 39.56
CA TYR A 339 -30.84 12.11 39.36
C TYR A 339 -30.15 11.66 38.07
N ARG A 340 -29.24 12.46 37.50
CA ARG A 340 -28.38 11.96 36.41
C ARG A 340 -27.46 10.87 36.92
N ILE A 341 -27.19 9.90 36.06
CA ILE A 341 -26.32 8.77 36.35
C ILE A 341 -24.88 9.28 36.43
N LYS A 342 -24.38 9.43 37.65
CA LYS A 342 -22.98 9.75 37.95
C LYS A 342 -22.50 8.92 39.16
N PRO A 343 -21.21 8.54 39.23
CA PRO A 343 -20.19 8.62 38.16
C PRO A 343 -20.67 7.91 36.88
N ASP A 344 -20.15 8.27 35.70
CA ASP A 344 -20.65 7.66 34.46
C ASP A 344 -20.10 6.23 34.30
N ILE A 345 -18.84 6.01 34.69
CA ILE A 345 -18.11 4.76 34.47
C ILE A 345 -17.17 4.45 35.64
N THR A 346 -16.76 3.20 35.77
CA THR A 346 -15.78 2.75 36.75
C THR A 346 -14.45 2.40 36.07
N GLY A 347 -13.33 2.82 36.67
CA GLY A 347 -11.97 2.44 36.30
C GLY A 347 -11.20 1.90 37.51
N ASN A 348 -9.99 1.36 37.29
CA ASN A 348 -9.15 0.90 38.39
C ASN A 348 -8.21 2.03 38.85
N GLY A 349 -8.38 2.45 40.11
CA GLY A 349 -7.54 3.44 40.76
C GLY A 349 -7.00 2.98 42.10
N THR A 350 -6.98 1.68 42.42
CA THR A 350 -6.50 1.20 43.72
C THR A 350 -5.12 0.56 43.62
N GLY A 351 -4.15 1.06 44.38
CA GLY A 351 -2.80 0.50 44.41
C GLY A 351 -2.01 0.68 43.11
N VAL A 352 -2.48 1.54 42.19
CA VAL A 352 -1.88 1.77 40.87
C VAL A 352 -0.43 2.21 41.04
N TYR A 353 0.51 1.48 40.43
CA TYR A 353 1.94 1.75 40.53
C TYR A 353 2.40 2.61 39.34
N SER A 354 2.83 3.85 39.58
CA SER A 354 3.22 4.75 38.50
C SER A 354 4.44 5.60 38.89
N THR A 355 4.81 6.53 38.02
CA THR A 355 5.92 7.46 38.24
C THR A 355 5.68 8.36 39.44
N PHE A 356 6.75 8.81 40.08
CA PHE A 356 6.72 9.71 41.23
C PHE A 356 7.74 10.84 41.04
N ASP A 357 7.60 11.96 41.73
CA ASP A 357 8.30 13.22 41.40
C ASP A 357 9.65 13.42 42.12
N ASN A 358 9.99 12.57 43.11
CA ASN A 358 11.16 12.76 43.96
C ASN A 358 12.51 12.51 43.26
N SER A 359 12.54 11.84 42.10
CA SER A 359 13.70 11.70 41.20
C SER A 359 13.27 11.25 39.81
N ASP A 360 14.16 11.26 38.82
CA ASP A 360 13.87 10.79 37.45
C ASP A 360 13.65 9.26 37.34
N THR A 361 13.77 8.53 38.45
CA THR A 361 13.64 7.06 38.51
C THR A 361 12.70 6.59 39.63
N ALA A 362 11.84 7.49 40.08
CA ALA A 362 10.99 7.31 41.25
C ALA A 362 9.62 6.73 40.89
N TYR A 363 9.12 5.86 41.75
CA TYR A 363 7.84 5.19 41.53
C TYR A 363 7.14 4.97 42.86
N ARG A 364 5.81 4.95 42.85
CA ARG A 364 4.99 4.68 44.03
C ARG A 364 3.65 4.08 43.60
N SER A 365 3.03 3.31 44.50
CA SER A 365 1.61 2.97 44.38
C SER A 365 0.75 3.99 45.10
N ILE A 366 -0.29 4.49 44.43
CA ILE A 366 -1.27 5.43 44.99
C ILE A 366 -2.69 4.91 44.71
N THR A 367 -3.62 5.23 45.61
CA THR A 367 -5.04 4.86 45.51
C THR A 367 -5.90 6.12 45.43
N GLY A 368 -6.88 6.12 44.54
CA GLY A 368 -7.93 7.14 44.45
C GLY A 368 -8.61 7.16 43.09
N THR A 369 -9.75 7.85 42.98
CA THR A 369 -10.38 8.19 41.69
C THR A 369 -9.43 8.98 40.79
N SER A 370 -8.47 9.70 41.39
CA SER A 370 -7.35 10.34 40.72
C SER A 370 -6.45 9.40 39.92
N MET A 371 -6.41 8.10 40.24
CA MET A 371 -5.69 7.07 39.48
C MET A 371 -6.63 6.30 38.54
N ALA A 372 -7.93 6.21 38.85
CA ALA A 372 -8.94 5.62 37.97
C ALA A 372 -9.20 6.48 36.72
N ALA A 373 -9.28 7.80 36.86
CA ALA A 373 -9.45 8.73 35.74
C ALA A 373 -8.33 8.64 34.67
N PRO A 374 -7.03 8.64 35.01
CA PRO A 374 -5.97 8.47 34.02
C PRO A 374 -5.89 7.05 33.47
N ASN A 375 -6.32 6.04 34.25
CA ASN A 375 -6.50 4.68 33.74
C ASN A 375 -7.51 4.66 32.59
N VAL A 376 -8.70 5.22 32.80
CA VAL A 376 -9.73 5.36 31.74
C VAL A 376 -9.23 6.26 30.60
N THR A 377 -8.63 7.41 30.89
CA THR A 377 -8.15 8.35 29.87
C THR A 377 -7.17 7.70 28.90
N GLY A 378 -6.16 6.98 29.41
CA GLY A 378 -5.19 6.29 28.55
C GLY A 378 -5.85 5.21 27.69
N THR A 379 -6.83 4.49 28.24
CA THR A 379 -7.60 3.48 27.49
C THR A 379 -8.44 4.09 26.38
N LEU A 380 -9.17 5.19 26.66
CA LEU A 380 -9.98 5.89 25.66
C LEU A 380 -9.13 6.48 24.53
N LEU A 381 -7.90 6.87 24.84
CA LEU A 381 -6.93 7.34 23.84
C LEU A 381 -6.60 6.24 22.82
N LEU A 382 -6.52 4.98 23.25
CA LEU A 382 -6.33 3.83 22.35
C LEU A 382 -7.58 3.52 21.52
N LEU A 383 -8.78 3.69 22.08
CA LEU A 383 -10.02 3.52 21.31
C LEU A 383 -10.14 4.58 20.21
N GLN A 384 -9.72 5.82 20.48
CA GLN A 384 -9.61 6.84 19.45
C GLN A 384 -8.58 6.50 18.37
N GLN A 385 -7.42 5.99 18.77
CA GLN A 385 -6.42 5.50 17.82
C GLN A 385 -7.01 4.40 16.93
N HIS A 386 -7.71 3.43 17.52
CA HIS A 386 -8.33 2.31 16.79
C HIS A 386 -9.37 2.78 15.78
N TYR A 387 -10.29 3.64 16.24
CA TYR A 387 -11.33 4.18 15.35
C TYR A 387 -10.71 4.95 14.19
N ASN A 388 -9.66 5.73 14.43
CA ASN A 388 -8.93 6.42 13.37
C ASN A 388 -8.21 5.46 12.41
N ASN A 389 -7.63 4.37 12.91
CA ASN A 389 -6.98 3.35 12.07
C ASN A 389 -8.00 2.70 11.12
N ASN A 390 -9.22 2.46 11.59
CA ASN A 390 -10.25 1.79 10.81
C ASN A 390 -11.01 2.73 9.87
N ASN A 391 -11.25 3.98 10.28
CA ASN A 391 -12.19 4.87 9.60
C ASN A 391 -11.54 6.11 8.97
N GLY A 392 -10.24 6.34 9.20
CA GLY A 392 -9.51 7.52 8.72
C GLY A 392 -9.90 8.84 9.39
N ASN A 393 -10.74 8.81 10.43
CA ASN A 393 -11.24 9.95 11.20
C ASN A 393 -11.29 9.62 12.70
N LEU A 394 -11.30 10.62 13.56
CA LEU A 394 -11.50 10.47 15.01
C LEU A 394 -13.00 10.52 15.35
N MET A 395 -13.39 9.88 16.47
CA MET A 395 -14.73 9.98 17.04
C MET A 395 -15.00 11.36 17.65
N LYS A 396 -16.24 11.84 17.58
CA LYS A 396 -16.70 12.93 18.47
C LYS A 396 -16.66 12.50 19.94
N ALA A 397 -16.63 13.49 20.84
CA ALA A 397 -16.63 13.28 22.29
C ALA A 397 -17.82 12.43 22.74
N ALA A 398 -19.03 12.75 22.26
CA ALA A 398 -20.24 11.98 22.51
C ALA A 398 -20.14 10.52 22.01
N THR A 399 -19.46 10.29 20.89
CA THR A 399 -19.29 8.93 20.36
C THR A 399 -18.31 8.12 21.20
N LEU A 400 -17.18 8.72 21.61
CA LEU A 400 -16.21 8.08 22.49
C LEU A 400 -16.80 7.78 23.87
N LYS A 401 -17.51 8.75 24.47
CA LYS A 401 -18.27 8.56 25.72
C LYS A 401 -19.31 7.46 25.54
N GLY A 402 -20.13 7.55 24.50
CA GLY A 402 -21.19 6.59 24.21
C GLY A 402 -20.66 5.16 24.05
N VAL A 403 -19.58 4.94 23.29
CA VAL A 403 -18.99 3.61 23.11
C VAL A 403 -18.48 3.06 24.44
N ALA A 404 -17.82 3.88 25.26
CA ALA A 404 -17.32 3.46 26.57
C ALA A 404 -18.45 3.01 27.51
N LEU A 405 -19.55 3.74 27.57
CA LEU A 405 -20.72 3.42 28.40
C LEU A 405 -21.55 2.26 27.83
N HIS A 406 -21.65 2.19 26.50
CA HIS A 406 -22.41 1.14 25.81
C HIS A 406 -21.83 -0.25 26.07
N THR A 407 -20.50 -0.36 26.15
CA THR A 407 -19.81 -1.66 26.26
C THR A 407 -19.30 -1.96 27.66
N ALA A 408 -19.63 -1.15 28.68
CA ALA A 408 -19.16 -1.38 30.05
C ALA A 408 -19.74 -2.69 30.63
N ASP A 409 -18.93 -3.38 31.44
CA ASP A 409 -19.41 -4.54 32.21
C ASP A 409 -20.27 -4.03 33.37
N ASP A 410 -21.51 -4.48 33.47
CA ASP A 410 -22.36 -4.23 34.64
C ASP A 410 -21.80 -4.99 35.85
N ILE A 411 -21.50 -4.25 36.92
CA ILE A 411 -20.83 -4.76 38.14
C ILE A 411 -21.62 -4.48 39.43
N GLY A 412 -22.81 -3.90 39.28
CA GLY A 412 -23.70 -3.50 40.37
C GLY A 412 -25.06 -4.20 40.28
N PRO A 413 -26.11 -3.60 40.87
CA PRO A 413 -27.49 -3.94 40.53
C PRO A 413 -27.71 -3.78 39.02
N SER A 414 -28.49 -4.67 38.40
CA SER A 414 -28.69 -4.65 36.95
C SER A 414 -29.11 -3.26 36.42
N GLY A 415 -28.37 -2.76 35.44
CA GLY A 415 -28.53 -1.41 34.89
C GLY A 415 -27.63 -0.37 35.56
N PRO A 416 -27.81 0.92 35.26
CA PRO A 416 -26.98 1.96 35.84
C PRO A 416 -27.28 2.21 37.32
N ASP A 417 -26.29 2.63 38.10
CA ASP A 417 -26.45 3.01 39.50
C ASP A 417 -25.53 4.19 39.92
N ALA A 418 -25.79 4.76 41.09
CA ALA A 418 -25.10 5.95 41.60
C ALA A 418 -23.69 5.69 42.20
N VAL A 419 -23.25 4.44 42.22
CA VAL A 419 -21.95 4.00 42.76
C VAL A 419 -21.01 3.59 41.62
N HIS A 420 -21.48 2.76 40.69
CA HIS A 420 -20.69 2.19 39.59
C HIS A 420 -20.92 2.89 38.24
N GLY A 421 -21.96 3.73 38.14
CA GLY A 421 -22.40 4.31 36.88
C GLY A 421 -22.97 3.25 35.96
N TRP A 422 -22.52 3.24 34.71
CA TRP A 422 -22.83 2.19 33.73
C TRP A 422 -21.95 0.94 33.87
N GLY A 423 -20.99 0.92 34.80
CA GLY A 423 -20.16 -0.24 35.11
C GLY A 423 -18.66 -0.06 34.83
N LEU A 424 -17.92 -1.17 34.82
CA LEU A 424 -16.47 -1.18 34.60
C LEU A 424 -16.15 -1.03 33.10
N LEU A 425 -15.23 -0.12 32.75
CA LEU A 425 -14.79 0.04 31.36
C LEU A 425 -14.26 -1.28 30.79
N ASN A 426 -14.84 -1.73 29.67
CA ASN A 426 -14.38 -2.90 28.93
C ASN A 426 -13.88 -2.48 27.55
N ALA A 427 -12.58 -2.17 27.46
CA ALA A 427 -11.97 -1.70 26.22
C ALA A 427 -11.94 -2.75 25.12
N LYS A 428 -11.94 -4.03 25.48
CA LYS A 428 -11.93 -5.14 24.52
C LYS A 428 -13.22 -5.14 23.71
N VAL A 429 -14.38 -5.14 24.37
CA VAL A 429 -15.69 -5.10 23.71
C VAL A 429 -15.90 -3.78 22.98
N ALA A 430 -15.42 -2.65 23.51
CA ALA A 430 -15.41 -1.37 22.80
C ALA A 430 -14.63 -1.43 21.48
N ALA A 431 -13.43 -2.01 21.49
CA ALA A 431 -12.59 -2.15 20.29
C ALA A 431 -13.19 -3.14 19.28
N GLU A 432 -13.80 -4.24 19.75
CA GLU A 432 -14.55 -5.18 18.90
C GLU A 432 -15.75 -4.49 18.26
N ALA A 433 -16.52 -3.69 19.00
CA ALA A 433 -17.62 -2.89 18.46
C ALA A 433 -17.14 -1.87 17.40
N ILE A 434 -15.97 -1.24 17.58
CA ILE A 434 -15.38 -0.36 16.56
C ILE A 434 -14.93 -1.16 15.32
N THR A 435 -14.35 -2.35 15.53
CA THR A 435 -13.89 -3.23 14.44
C THR A 435 -15.04 -3.71 13.58
N ASN A 436 -16.15 -4.07 14.21
CA ASN A 436 -17.34 -4.62 13.58
C ASN A 436 -18.31 -3.55 13.08
N LYS A 437 -17.91 -2.27 13.09
CA LYS A 437 -18.74 -1.15 12.68
C LYS A 437 -19.15 -1.31 11.22
N GLY A 438 -20.46 -1.43 10.99
CA GLY A 438 -21.06 -1.62 9.67
C GLY A 438 -21.26 -3.09 9.27
N THR A 439 -20.90 -4.04 10.14
CA THR A 439 -21.15 -5.48 9.95
C THR A 439 -22.02 -6.03 11.09
N ALA A 440 -21.42 -6.32 12.26
CA ALA A 440 -22.07 -6.84 13.47
C ALA A 440 -22.32 -5.78 14.56
N SER A 441 -21.89 -4.54 14.32
CA SER A 441 -22.24 -3.39 15.13
C SER A 441 -22.58 -2.18 14.26
N LYS A 442 -23.23 -1.18 14.85
CA LYS A 442 -23.42 0.15 14.25
C LYS A 442 -22.86 1.21 15.19
N ILE A 443 -22.12 2.16 14.63
CA ILE A 443 -21.67 3.39 15.30
C ILE A 443 -21.86 4.51 14.29
N GLU A 444 -22.94 5.28 14.45
CA GLU A 444 -23.36 6.32 13.49
C GLU A 444 -23.41 7.67 14.20
N GLU A 445 -22.71 8.68 13.65
CA GLU A 445 -22.82 10.06 14.10
C GLU A 445 -23.86 10.80 13.26
N LEU A 446 -24.99 11.17 13.86
CA LEU A 446 -26.20 11.64 13.19
C LEU A 446 -26.61 13.03 13.72
N THR A 447 -27.55 13.66 13.02
CA THR A 447 -28.19 14.92 13.43
C THR A 447 -29.69 14.74 13.42
N LEU A 448 -30.35 15.14 14.51
CA LEU A 448 -31.81 15.18 14.61
C LEU A 448 -32.27 16.64 14.57
N THR A 449 -33.14 17.00 13.63
CA THR A 449 -33.75 18.34 13.58
C THR A 449 -35.08 18.38 14.33
N SER A 450 -35.52 19.56 14.75
CA SER A 450 -36.83 19.73 15.40
C SER A 450 -37.96 19.18 14.53
N GLY A 451 -38.88 18.42 15.14
CA GLY A 451 -39.94 17.65 14.48
C GLY A 451 -39.50 16.35 13.78
N GLN A 452 -38.21 16.05 13.66
CA GLN A 452 -37.72 14.84 13.01
C GLN A 452 -37.75 13.62 13.92
N THR A 453 -38.01 12.46 13.32
CA THR A 453 -37.79 11.13 13.90
C THR A 453 -36.76 10.39 13.05
N TYR A 454 -35.78 9.76 13.69
CA TYR A 454 -34.86 8.82 13.04
C TYR A 454 -35.33 7.38 13.29
N THR A 455 -35.30 6.53 12.27
CA THR A 455 -35.71 5.13 12.38
C THR A 455 -34.80 4.24 11.56
N ILE A 456 -34.40 3.10 12.14
CA ILE A 456 -33.62 2.06 11.46
C ILE A 456 -34.07 0.68 11.90
N THR A 457 -34.05 -0.29 10.98
CA THR A 457 -34.25 -1.71 11.30
C THR A 457 -32.90 -2.41 11.46
N VAL A 458 -32.79 -3.28 12.46
CA VAL A 458 -31.59 -4.07 12.72
C VAL A 458 -31.96 -5.52 13.01
N ASP A 459 -31.11 -6.46 12.59
CA ASP A 459 -31.31 -7.89 12.83
C ASP A 459 -30.40 -8.34 13.96
N SER A 460 -30.99 -8.87 15.04
CA SER A 460 -30.22 -9.47 16.15
C SER A 460 -29.50 -10.74 15.67
N ASP A 461 -28.30 -11.00 16.19
CA ASP A 461 -27.55 -12.24 15.90
C ASP A 461 -28.19 -13.51 16.53
N GLY A 462 -29.16 -13.35 17.42
CA GLY A 462 -29.88 -14.46 18.07
C GLY A 462 -29.15 -15.12 19.25
N SER A 463 -27.96 -14.64 19.61
CA SER A 463 -27.08 -15.25 20.61
C SER A 463 -26.57 -14.25 21.66
N SER A 464 -26.27 -13.02 21.24
CA SER A 464 -25.85 -11.91 22.10
C SER A 464 -27.07 -11.06 22.48
N PRO A 465 -27.02 -10.34 23.61
CA PRO A 465 -27.97 -9.27 23.88
C PRO A 465 -27.92 -8.20 22.78
N LEU A 466 -29.07 -7.72 22.34
CA LEU A 466 -29.16 -6.53 21.48
C LEU A 466 -29.09 -5.31 22.39
N LEU A 467 -28.01 -4.54 22.27
CA LEU A 467 -27.85 -3.27 22.97
C LEU A 467 -28.00 -2.14 21.96
N ALA A 468 -28.78 -1.11 22.29
CA ALA A 468 -28.90 0.09 21.49
C ALA A 468 -28.81 1.33 22.40
N SER A 469 -27.90 2.24 22.10
CA SER A 469 -27.76 3.50 22.85
C SER A 469 -27.64 4.72 21.96
N ILE A 470 -28.07 5.86 22.50
CA ILE A 470 -27.75 7.17 21.97
C ILE A 470 -26.87 7.95 22.95
N SER A 471 -25.95 8.76 22.43
CA SER A 471 -25.13 9.69 23.22
C SER A 471 -24.98 11.02 22.52
N TRP A 472 -25.09 12.13 23.24
CA TRP A 472 -24.89 13.46 22.67
C TRP A 472 -24.14 14.39 23.61
N THR A 473 -23.53 15.43 23.03
CA THR A 473 -23.01 16.56 23.80
C THR A 473 -24.12 17.59 23.85
N ASP A 474 -24.76 17.72 25.01
CA ASP A 474 -25.89 18.63 25.23
C ASP A 474 -25.42 20.07 25.41
N ARG A 475 -26.30 21.03 25.16
CA ARG A 475 -26.03 22.44 25.44
C ARG A 475 -25.94 22.68 26.95
N ALA A 476 -25.19 23.69 27.36
CA ALA A 476 -25.13 24.08 28.77
C ALA A 476 -26.54 24.40 29.31
N GLY A 477 -26.88 23.81 30.45
CA GLY A 477 -28.17 24.01 31.13
C GLY A 477 -28.22 25.32 31.93
N THR A 478 -29.30 25.52 32.67
CA THR A 478 -29.36 26.63 33.65
C THR A 478 -28.69 26.19 34.94
N ALA A 479 -27.74 26.98 35.45
CA ALA A 479 -27.09 26.69 36.72
C ALA A 479 -28.10 26.77 37.88
N VAL A 480 -28.00 25.83 38.83
CA VAL A 480 -28.90 25.70 39.97
C VAL A 480 -28.12 25.91 41.27
N SER A 481 -28.65 26.75 42.16
CA SER A 481 -28.04 27.07 43.45
C SER A 481 -28.86 26.60 44.66
N ALA A 482 -30.02 25.98 44.42
CA ALA A 482 -30.87 25.43 45.46
C ALA A 482 -30.37 24.04 45.85
N THR A 483 -30.22 23.77 47.15
CA THR A 483 -29.84 22.45 47.69
C THR A 483 -30.82 21.37 47.23
N ASN A 484 -30.31 20.26 46.72
CA ASN A 484 -31.06 19.05 46.32
C ASN A 484 -32.15 19.37 45.29
N SER A 485 -31.82 20.20 44.30
CA SER A 485 -32.80 20.59 43.28
C SER A 485 -32.92 19.51 42.21
N ASN A 486 -34.08 18.86 42.16
CA ASN A 486 -34.41 17.87 41.13
C ASN A 486 -34.81 18.47 39.77
N THR A 487 -34.47 19.73 39.51
CA THR A 487 -34.79 20.38 38.23
C THR A 487 -33.84 19.84 37.16
N ALA A 488 -34.39 19.15 36.16
CA ALA A 488 -33.62 18.65 35.03
C ALA A 488 -32.83 19.78 34.37
N VAL A 489 -31.51 19.60 34.24
CA VAL A 489 -30.64 20.57 33.53
C VAL A 489 -30.38 20.20 32.07
N LEU A 490 -30.91 19.06 31.61
CA LEU A 490 -30.91 18.65 30.21
C LEU A 490 -31.68 19.68 29.35
N VAL A 491 -31.09 20.09 28.23
CA VAL A 491 -31.67 21.11 27.34
C VAL A 491 -32.34 20.47 26.14
N ASN A 492 -31.61 19.62 25.41
CA ASN A 492 -32.15 18.86 24.30
C ASN A 492 -32.40 17.42 24.75
N ASP A 493 -33.68 17.10 24.96
CA ASP A 493 -34.15 15.79 25.40
C ASP A 493 -34.40 14.88 24.18
N LEU A 494 -33.54 13.86 24.02
CA LEU A 494 -33.62 12.84 22.98
C LEU A 494 -34.06 11.52 23.60
N ASP A 495 -34.93 10.80 22.89
CA ASP A 495 -35.52 9.54 23.32
C ASP A 495 -35.18 8.41 22.34
N ILE A 496 -34.56 7.32 22.79
CA ILE A 496 -34.44 6.07 22.06
C ILE A 496 -35.56 5.09 22.46
N ARG A 497 -36.19 4.44 21.47
CA ARG A 497 -37.07 3.29 21.67
C ARG A 497 -36.68 2.16 20.74
N VAL A 498 -36.77 0.93 21.22
CA VAL A 498 -36.59 -0.27 20.39
C VAL A 498 -37.90 -1.04 20.36
N THR A 499 -38.40 -1.42 19.19
CA THR A 499 -39.68 -2.11 19.03
C THR A 499 -39.56 -3.40 18.25
N LYS A 500 -40.39 -4.38 18.59
CA LYS A 500 -40.59 -5.63 17.84
C LYS A 500 -42.04 -6.08 17.97
N GLY A 501 -42.80 -6.00 16.87
CA GLY A 501 -44.24 -6.23 16.90
C GLY A 501 -44.93 -5.23 17.84
N SER A 502 -45.64 -5.71 18.87
CA SER A 502 -46.27 -4.87 19.90
C SER A 502 -45.36 -4.55 21.09
N ALA A 503 -44.19 -5.20 21.21
CA ALA A 503 -43.27 -4.94 22.32
C ALA A 503 -42.48 -3.65 22.07
N THR A 504 -42.40 -2.80 23.10
CA THR A 504 -41.59 -1.57 23.12
C THR A 504 -40.65 -1.62 24.32
N PHE A 505 -39.36 -1.43 24.07
CA PHE A 505 -38.30 -1.39 25.08
C PHE A 505 -37.85 0.06 25.24
N SER A 506 -37.77 0.50 26.50
CA SER A 506 -37.44 1.87 26.90
C SER A 506 -36.05 1.90 27.56
N PRO A 507 -35.37 3.06 27.54
CA PRO A 507 -34.01 3.15 28.06
C PRO A 507 -34.01 3.15 29.58
N TYR A 508 -32.85 2.89 30.18
CA TYR A 508 -32.66 2.98 31.61
C TYR A 508 -32.64 4.43 32.12
N LYS A 509 -33.09 4.60 33.37
CA LYS A 509 -32.99 5.84 34.16
C LYS A 509 -32.87 5.51 35.65
N LEU A 510 -32.32 6.44 36.43
CA LEU A 510 -32.48 6.37 37.89
C LEU A 510 -33.92 6.74 38.28
N THR A 511 -34.38 6.12 39.36
CA THR A 511 -35.71 6.37 39.97
C THR A 511 -35.59 6.86 41.40
N SER A 512 -34.44 6.61 42.05
CA SER A 512 -34.00 7.18 43.31
C SER A 512 -32.47 7.09 43.38
N ILE A 513 -31.86 7.55 44.48
CA ILE A 513 -30.43 7.39 44.75
C ILE A 513 -29.95 5.92 44.80
N THR A 514 -30.83 4.93 45.01
CA THR A 514 -30.45 3.51 45.14
C THR A 514 -31.12 2.58 44.12
N THR A 515 -32.04 3.09 43.29
CA THR A 515 -32.84 2.27 42.37
C THR A 515 -32.87 2.83 40.96
N ASN A 516 -32.82 1.93 39.98
CA ASN A 516 -33.02 2.25 38.57
C ASN A 516 -34.31 1.58 38.03
N GLY A 517 -34.70 1.98 36.83
CA GLY A 517 -35.80 1.39 36.06
C GLY A 517 -35.68 1.74 34.58
N THR A 518 -36.70 1.43 33.79
CA THR A 518 -36.76 1.81 32.37
C THR A 518 -37.90 2.79 32.10
N GLY A 519 -37.70 3.71 31.17
CA GLY A 519 -38.65 4.77 30.79
C GLY A 519 -37.94 5.97 30.18
N ASP A 520 -38.67 7.03 29.87
CA ASP A 520 -38.10 8.29 29.34
C ASP A 520 -37.04 8.84 30.30
N ASN A 521 -35.80 8.92 29.83
CA ASN A 521 -34.72 9.53 30.57
C ASN A 521 -34.63 11.01 30.18
N THR A 522 -35.11 11.86 31.08
CA THR A 522 -35.28 13.30 30.84
C THR A 522 -34.11 14.13 31.37
N VAL A 523 -33.03 13.48 31.83
CA VAL A 523 -31.92 14.13 32.54
C VAL A 523 -30.56 13.78 31.96
N ASP A 524 -30.35 12.57 31.45
CA ASP A 524 -29.04 12.13 30.95
C ASP A 524 -28.85 12.37 29.44
N PRO A 525 -27.69 12.90 29.00
CA PRO A 525 -27.34 12.96 27.58
C PRO A 525 -26.79 11.63 27.02
N PHE A 526 -27.26 10.52 27.60
CA PHE A 526 -26.95 9.15 27.21
C PHE A 526 -28.12 8.24 27.61
N GLU A 527 -28.65 7.49 26.64
CA GLU A 527 -29.70 6.51 26.88
C GLU A 527 -29.30 5.16 26.30
N ARG A 528 -29.55 4.06 27.02
CA ARG A 528 -29.26 2.68 26.58
C ARG A 528 -30.46 1.77 26.83
N VAL A 529 -30.78 0.95 25.84
CA VAL A 529 -31.81 -0.10 25.87
C VAL A 529 -31.12 -1.45 25.74
N ASP A 530 -31.37 -2.34 26.69
CA ASP A 530 -30.77 -3.67 26.75
C ASP A 530 -31.87 -4.73 26.51
N ILE A 531 -31.69 -5.58 25.50
CA ILE A 531 -32.63 -6.66 25.18
C ILE A 531 -31.90 -8.00 25.25
N ALA A 532 -32.06 -8.69 26.38
CA ALA A 532 -31.55 -10.05 26.56
C ALA A 532 -32.27 -11.04 25.62
N ASN A 533 -31.54 -12.07 25.17
CA ASN A 533 -32.05 -13.14 24.30
C ASN A 533 -32.75 -12.60 23.03
N ALA A 534 -32.24 -11.49 22.47
CA ALA A 534 -32.80 -10.85 21.30
C ALA A 534 -32.67 -11.75 20.05
N SER A 535 -33.73 -11.85 19.24
CA SER A 535 -33.71 -12.63 18.01
C SER A 535 -34.55 -11.96 16.92
N GLY A 536 -34.19 -12.13 15.64
CA GLY A 536 -34.91 -11.52 14.52
C GLY A 536 -34.78 -9.99 14.46
N THR A 537 -35.68 -9.36 13.71
CA THR A 537 -35.60 -7.93 13.39
C THR A 537 -36.24 -7.04 14.45
N TYR A 538 -35.55 -5.95 14.81
CA TYR A 538 -36.01 -4.88 15.69
C TYR A 538 -35.99 -3.55 14.96
N THR A 539 -36.86 -2.63 15.35
CA THR A 539 -36.86 -1.24 14.86
C THR A 539 -36.37 -0.32 15.98
N ILE A 540 -35.28 0.40 15.73
CA ILE A 540 -34.76 1.43 16.62
C ILE A 540 -35.30 2.78 16.14
N THR A 541 -35.89 3.54 17.04
CA THR A 541 -36.44 4.87 16.78
C THR A 541 -35.80 5.86 17.74
N VAL A 542 -35.33 6.99 17.22
CA VAL A 542 -34.83 8.11 18.01
C VAL A 542 -35.70 9.33 17.72
N THR A 543 -36.29 9.88 18.78
CA THR A 543 -37.14 11.08 18.77
C THR A 543 -36.56 12.15 19.70
N HIS A 544 -37.22 13.30 19.77
CA HIS A 544 -36.92 14.35 20.74
C HIS A 544 -38.21 14.94 21.33
N LYS A 545 -38.10 15.57 22.50
CA LYS A 545 -39.21 16.30 23.12
C LYS A 545 -39.24 17.76 22.68
N GLY A 546 -40.44 18.24 22.39
CA GLY A 546 -40.68 19.66 22.13
C GLY A 546 -39.94 20.17 20.88
N THR A 547 -39.26 21.31 21.02
CA THR A 547 -38.42 21.91 19.98
C THR A 547 -36.98 21.92 20.47
N LEU A 548 -36.06 21.40 19.65
CA LEU A 548 -34.64 21.37 19.98
C LEU A 548 -34.08 22.80 20.02
N THR A 549 -33.44 23.16 21.12
CA THR A 549 -32.75 24.45 21.25
C THR A 549 -31.62 24.52 20.22
N GLY A 550 -31.65 25.55 19.37
CA GLY A 550 -30.76 25.70 18.22
C GLY A 550 -31.20 24.94 16.97
N GLY A 551 -32.42 24.40 16.93
CA GLY A 551 -33.04 23.79 15.76
C GLY A 551 -32.69 22.32 15.53
N SER A 552 -31.53 21.86 15.99
CA SER A 552 -31.06 20.47 15.84
C SER A 552 -30.08 20.04 16.94
N GLN A 553 -29.94 18.74 17.15
CA GLN A 553 -28.96 18.12 18.05
C GLN A 553 -28.19 17.02 17.33
N ASN A 554 -26.86 17.05 17.41
CA ASN A 554 -26.02 15.94 16.97
C ASN A 554 -26.02 14.84 18.03
N PHE A 555 -26.13 13.59 17.61
CA PHE A 555 -26.10 12.43 18.50
C PHE A 555 -25.37 11.26 17.85
N SER A 556 -24.90 10.33 18.67
CA SER A 556 -24.26 9.09 18.23
C SER A 556 -25.20 7.93 18.52
N LEU A 557 -25.53 7.12 17.53
CA LEU A 557 -26.24 5.85 17.70
C LEU A 557 -25.21 4.71 17.73
N ILE A 558 -25.25 3.89 18.78
CA ILE A 558 -24.39 2.71 18.94
C ILE A 558 -25.27 1.48 19.13
N VAL A 559 -25.03 0.42 18.36
CA VAL A 559 -25.80 -0.83 18.41
C VAL A 559 -24.86 -2.03 18.31
N THR A 560 -25.00 -3.00 19.21
CA THR A 560 -24.25 -4.27 19.18
C THR A 560 -25.18 -5.48 19.32
N GLY A 561 -24.67 -6.68 19.04
CA GLY A 561 -25.49 -7.90 19.00
C GLY A 561 -26.24 -8.07 17.69
N LEU A 562 -25.67 -7.56 16.58
CA LEU A 562 -26.28 -7.64 15.25
C LEU A 562 -25.75 -8.85 14.47
N THR A 563 -26.61 -9.43 13.64
CA THR A 563 -26.18 -10.42 12.64
C THR A 563 -25.13 -9.78 11.74
N GLU A 564 -24.00 -10.47 11.52
CA GLU A 564 -22.99 -10.00 10.58
C GLU A 564 -23.60 -9.83 9.19
N THR A 565 -23.73 -8.57 8.77
CA THR A 565 -24.06 -8.25 7.39
C THR A 565 -22.76 -8.25 6.57
N THR A 566 -22.58 -9.26 5.72
CA THR A 566 -21.46 -9.25 4.78
C THR A 566 -21.73 -8.17 3.73
N THR A 567 -20.98 -7.07 3.80
CA THR A 567 -20.98 -6.07 2.73
C THR A 567 -20.31 -6.68 1.50
N VAL A 568 -21.13 -7.20 0.58
CA VAL A 568 -20.66 -7.73 -0.70
C VAL A 568 -20.08 -6.57 -1.49
N CYS A 569 -18.76 -6.59 -1.72
CA CYS A 569 -18.13 -5.64 -2.62
C CYS A 569 -18.77 -5.77 -4.00
N THR A 570 -19.35 -4.68 -4.50
CA THR A 570 -19.88 -4.59 -5.85
C THR A 570 -19.02 -3.61 -6.63
N ALA A 571 -18.24 -4.11 -7.59
CA ALA A 571 -17.28 -3.29 -8.33
C ALA A 571 -17.99 -2.31 -9.28
N THR A 572 -18.23 -1.08 -8.80
CA THR A 572 -18.79 0.02 -9.60
C THR A 572 -17.69 1.02 -10.01
N VAL A 573 -17.89 1.71 -11.14
CA VAL A 573 -16.91 2.70 -11.64
C VAL A 573 -16.81 3.86 -10.64
N PRO A 574 -15.61 4.20 -10.12
CA PRO A 574 -15.44 5.32 -9.21
C PRO A 574 -15.87 6.66 -9.84
N ALA A 575 -16.71 7.41 -9.13
CA ALA A 575 -17.17 8.74 -9.54
C ALA A 575 -16.25 9.85 -9.00
N GLY A 576 -16.42 11.08 -9.49
CA GLY A 576 -15.73 12.25 -8.92
C GLY A 576 -14.21 12.29 -9.12
N VAL A 577 -13.68 11.56 -10.11
CA VAL A 577 -12.25 11.59 -10.41
C VAL A 577 -11.83 13.02 -10.76
N SER A 578 -10.84 13.54 -10.05
CA SER A 578 -10.36 14.93 -10.21
C SER A 578 -8.88 15.05 -9.89
N SER A 579 -8.23 16.07 -10.46
CA SER A 579 -6.84 16.43 -10.19
C SER A 579 -6.77 17.73 -9.38
N SER A 580 -5.80 17.81 -8.47
CA SER A 580 -5.55 18.98 -7.61
C SER A 580 -4.06 19.05 -7.25
N ALA A 581 -3.63 20.18 -6.66
CA ALA A 581 -2.23 20.39 -6.25
C ALA A 581 -1.22 19.99 -7.34
N VAL A 582 -1.44 20.48 -8.56
CA VAL A 582 -0.61 20.18 -9.72
C VAL A 582 0.64 21.05 -9.68
N GLY A 583 1.81 20.43 -9.50
CA GLY A 583 3.13 21.07 -9.52
C GLY A 583 3.89 20.75 -10.80
N ALA A 584 5.19 21.06 -10.82
CA ALA A 584 6.04 20.85 -11.99
C ALA A 584 6.32 19.36 -12.27
N ASP A 585 6.34 18.53 -11.22
CA ASP A 585 6.66 17.11 -11.29
C ASP A 585 5.64 16.22 -10.57
N THR A 586 4.53 16.80 -10.11
CA THR A 586 3.56 16.14 -9.22
C THR A 586 2.11 16.54 -9.50
N ALA A 587 1.17 15.66 -9.17
CA ALA A 587 -0.26 15.97 -9.10
C ALA A 587 -0.98 15.06 -8.10
N THR A 588 -2.08 15.53 -7.50
CA THR A 588 -2.93 14.73 -6.59
C THR A 588 -4.23 14.37 -7.29
N ILE A 589 -4.53 13.08 -7.37
CA ILE A 589 -5.75 12.53 -7.99
C ILE A 589 -6.68 12.03 -6.89
N GLY A 590 -7.94 12.44 -6.89
CA GLY A 590 -8.96 12.02 -5.91
C GLY A 590 -10.22 11.48 -6.57
N TRP A 591 -10.96 10.60 -5.89
CA TRP A 591 -12.21 9.99 -6.36
C TRP A 591 -13.16 9.63 -5.20
N THR A 592 -14.41 9.27 -5.51
CA THR A 592 -15.41 8.82 -4.53
C THR A 592 -15.24 7.34 -4.20
N ALA A 593 -15.41 6.98 -2.92
CA ALA A 593 -15.28 5.60 -2.45
C ALA A 593 -16.39 4.67 -3.00
N VAL A 594 -15.99 3.43 -3.33
CA VAL A 594 -16.85 2.27 -3.57
C VAL A 594 -16.72 1.32 -2.37
N ALA A 595 -17.85 0.90 -1.79
CA ALA A 595 -17.88 0.12 -0.57
C ALA A 595 -17.12 -1.22 -0.71
N SER A 596 -16.26 -1.51 0.28
CA SER A 596 -15.47 -2.74 0.37
C SER A 596 -14.54 -3.02 -0.84
N ALA A 597 -14.23 -1.99 -1.64
CA ALA A 597 -13.34 -2.09 -2.79
C ALA A 597 -11.98 -1.41 -2.55
N THR A 598 -10.94 -1.99 -3.12
CA THR A 598 -9.64 -1.35 -3.42
C THR A 598 -9.69 -0.72 -4.82
N TYR A 599 -8.63 -0.06 -5.28
CA TYR A 599 -8.62 0.63 -6.57
C TYR A 599 -7.37 0.34 -7.38
N ASP A 600 -7.50 0.38 -8.71
CA ASP A 600 -6.35 0.51 -9.62
C ASP A 600 -6.42 1.92 -10.24
N LEU A 601 -5.40 2.72 -10.00
CA LEU A 601 -5.19 4.01 -10.67
C LEU A 601 -4.21 3.82 -11.82
N ARG A 602 -4.45 4.46 -12.96
CA ARG A 602 -3.50 4.51 -14.06
C ARG A 602 -3.38 5.92 -14.64
N TYR A 603 -2.16 6.33 -15.00
CA TYR A 603 -1.89 7.61 -15.63
C TYR A 603 -0.85 7.48 -16.75
N ARG A 604 -0.87 8.42 -17.70
CA ARG A 604 0.14 8.54 -18.77
C ARG A 604 0.19 9.95 -19.35
N GLN A 605 1.28 10.30 -20.02
CA GLN A 605 1.34 11.53 -20.80
C GLN A 605 0.31 11.47 -21.93
N THR A 606 -0.43 12.55 -22.17
CA THR A 606 -1.43 12.57 -23.23
C THR A 606 -0.79 12.30 -24.59
N GLY A 607 -1.37 11.37 -25.34
CA GLY A 607 -0.86 10.94 -26.65
C GLY A 607 0.10 9.74 -26.61
N THR A 608 0.50 9.24 -25.43
CA THR A 608 1.27 7.99 -25.32
C THR A 608 0.34 6.78 -25.18
N THR A 609 0.86 5.58 -25.45
CA THR A 609 0.08 4.33 -25.37
C THR A 609 0.26 3.62 -24.03
N ASN A 610 1.43 3.72 -23.41
CA ASN A 610 1.77 3.01 -22.17
C ASN A 610 1.19 3.73 -20.95
N TRP A 611 0.47 2.96 -20.11
CA TRP A 611 -0.06 3.41 -18.82
C TRP A 611 0.88 3.01 -17.68
N THR A 612 1.10 3.92 -16.75
CA THR A 612 1.66 3.61 -15.44
C THR A 612 0.51 3.32 -14.49
N THR A 613 0.46 2.11 -13.91
CA THR A 613 -0.63 1.65 -13.04
C THR A 613 -0.14 1.45 -11.61
N SER A 614 -0.98 1.77 -10.64
CA SER A 614 -0.74 1.54 -9.22
C SER A 614 -2.01 1.06 -8.51
N ALA A 615 -1.85 0.15 -7.56
CA ALA A 615 -2.93 -0.31 -6.70
C ALA A 615 -3.04 0.61 -5.47
N GLU A 616 -4.27 0.98 -5.11
CA GLU A 616 -4.54 1.97 -4.06
C GLU A 616 -5.62 1.43 -3.09
N ASN A 617 -5.40 1.65 -1.80
CA ASN A 617 -6.33 1.25 -0.73
C ASN A 617 -7.20 2.42 -0.22
N GLY A 618 -6.94 3.63 -0.71
CA GLY A 618 -7.68 4.85 -0.36
C GLY A 618 -8.34 5.50 -1.57
N THR A 619 -8.91 6.67 -1.39
CA THR A 619 -9.64 7.43 -2.42
C THR A 619 -8.84 8.57 -3.06
N SER A 620 -7.53 8.62 -2.81
CA SER A 620 -6.65 9.59 -3.47
C SER A 620 -5.23 9.07 -3.62
N LYS A 621 -4.48 9.64 -4.58
CA LYS A 621 -3.08 9.33 -4.86
C LYS A 621 -2.33 10.56 -5.33
N VAL A 622 -1.17 10.83 -4.74
CA VAL A 622 -0.16 11.73 -5.32
C VAL A 622 0.68 10.95 -6.33
N ILE A 623 0.73 11.43 -7.56
CA ILE A 623 1.63 10.96 -8.62
C ILE A 623 2.81 11.93 -8.73
N SER A 624 4.02 11.40 -8.84
CA SER A 624 5.29 12.15 -8.86
C SER A 624 6.20 11.69 -9.98
N GLY A 625 7.29 12.43 -10.24
CA GLY A 625 8.21 12.15 -11.34
C GLY A 625 7.63 12.50 -12.72
N LEU A 626 6.67 13.43 -12.75
CA LEU A 626 6.09 13.95 -13.97
C LEU A 626 7.06 14.95 -14.62
N SER A 627 6.96 15.13 -15.93
CA SER A 627 7.71 16.17 -16.64
C SER A 627 7.01 17.52 -16.47
N PRO A 628 7.75 18.62 -16.26
CA PRO A 628 7.18 19.98 -16.24
C PRO A 628 6.47 20.35 -17.54
N SER A 629 5.50 21.27 -17.45
CA SER A 629 4.71 21.77 -18.59
C SER A 629 4.13 20.69 -19.52
N THR A 630 3.79 19.53 -18.95
CA THR A 630 3.38 18.33 -19.69
C THR A 630 1.96 17.93 -19.29
N THR A 631 1.11 17.66 -20.28
CA THR A 631 -0.26 17.20 -20.04
C THR A 631 -0.31 15.68 -19.85
N TYR A 632 -1.01 15.24 -18.81
CA TYR A 632 -1.25 13.85 -18.46
C TYR A 632 -2.74 13.54 -18.42
N GLU A 633 -3.10 12.28 -18.70
CA GLU A 633 -4.43 11.73 -18.47
C GLU A 633 -4.40 10.66 -17.37
N VAL A 634 -5.46 10.60 -16.55
CA VAL A 634 -5.61 9.64 -15.45
C VAL A 634 -6.99 8.98 -15.43
N GLN A 635 -7.02 7.71 -15.02
CA GLN A 635 -8.24 6.92 -14.81
C GLN A 635 -8.14 6.06 -13.55
N VAL A 636 -9.30 5.73 -12.96
CA VAL A 636 -9.39 4.90 -11.76
C VAL A 636 -10.50 3.85 -11.93
N ARG A 637 -10.29 2.63 -11.44
CA ARG A 637 -11.34 1.59 -11.31
C ARG A 637 -11.35 1.01 -9.91
N SER A 638 -12.49 0.46 -9.47
CA SER A 638 -12.59 -0.29 -8.22
C SER A 638 -12.27 -1.77 -8.43
N LYS A 639 -11.82 -2.44 -7.37
CA LYS A 639 -11.40 -3.83 -7.31
C LYS A 639 -11.80 -4.47 -5.98
N CYS A 640 -12.65 -5.49 -6.05
CA CYS A 640 -13.09 -6.29 -4.92
C CYS A 640 -12.04 -7.32 -4.47
N ALA A 641 -12.16 -7.81 -3.24
CA ALA A 641 -11.23 -8.78 -2.64
C ALA A 641 -11.19 -10.13 -3.37
N ASP A 642 -12.29 -10.50 -4.02
CA ASP A 642 -12.40 -11.68 -4.89
C ASP A 642 -11.73 -11.49 -6.27
N GLY A 643 -11.17 -10.30 -6.53
CA GLY A 643 -10.50 -9.95 -7.77
C GLY A 643 -11.41 -9.29 -8.81
N THR A 644 -12.71 -9.17 -8.56
CA THR A 644 -13.65 -8.55 -9.50
C THR A 644 -13.38 -7.05 -9.64
N THR A 645 -13.30 -6.51 -10.85
CA THR A 645 -13.01 -5.08 -11.09
C THR A 645 -14.12 -4.39 -11.86
N SER A 646 -14.30 -3.09 -11.63
CA SER A 646 -15.10 -2.23 -12.50
C SER A 646 -14.36 -1.86 -13.79
N ASP A 647 -15.06 -1.23 -14.72
CA ASP A 647 -14.42 -0.45 -15.78
C ASP A 647 -13.62 0.73 -15.19
N TYR A 648 -12.65 1.23 -15.95
CA TYR A 648 -11.96 2.48 -15.62
C TYR A 648 -12.88 3.68 -15.84
N SER A 649 -12.74 4.69 -14.97
CA SER A 649 -13.40 5.98 -15.11
C SER A 649 -13.10 6.64 -16.45
N ALA A 650 -13.89 7.67 -16.80
CA ALA A 650 -13.49 8.60 -17.86
C ALA A 650 -12.10 9.21 -17.57
N SER A 651 -11.34 9.48 -18.63
CA SER A 651 -10.04 10.14 -18.50
C SER A 651 -10.22 11.58 -18.00
N VAL A 652 -9.46 11.93 -16.97
CA VAL A 652 -9.32 13.31 -16.49
C VAL A 652 -7.93 13.80 -16.88
N ASN A 653 -7.86 14.99 -17.47
CA ASN A 653 -6.60 15.59 -17.92
C ASN A 653 -6.11 16.65 -16.93
N PHE A 654 -4.79 16.76 -16.76
CA PHE A 654 -4.15 17.86 -16.05
C PHE A 654 -2.79 18.19 -16.68
N THR A 655 -2.28 19.41 -16.50
CA THR A 655 -0.98 19.84 -17.05
C THR A 655 -0.09 20.33 -15.92
N THR A 656 1.10 19.76 -15.80
CA THR A 656 2.10 20.18 -14.79
C THR A 656 2.57 21.62 -15.03
N THR A 657 2.99 22.29 -13.97
CA THR A 657 3.50 23.67 -14.06
C THR A 657 4.94 23.69 -14.60
N ASP A 658 5.47 24.89 -14.87
CA ASP A 658 6.90 25.11 -15.07
C ASP A 658 7.69 25.01 -13.74
N VAL A 659 9.02 24.93 -13.85
CA VAL A 659 9.93 24.97 -12.69
C VAL A 659 10.23 26.44 -12.35
N GLN A 660 9.81 26.89 -11.16
CA GLN A 660 10.11 28.23 -10.65
C GLN A 660 11.48 28.25 -9.94
N LEU A 661 12.42 29.09 -10.42
CA LEU A 661 13.74 29.32 -9.82
C LEU A 661 13.80 30.70 -9.15
N ASN A 662 14.20 30.78 -7.89
CA ASN A 662 14.20 32.02 -7.09
C ASN A 662 15.63 32.50 -6.78
N TYR A 663 16.09 33.56 -7.46
CA TYR A 663 17.43 34.12 -7.30
C TYR A 663 17.49 35.26 -6.27
N CYS A 664 18.66 35.44 -5.64
CA CYS A 664 18.93 36.56 -4.74
C CYS A 664 18.90 37.92 -5.47
N ASN A 665 18.52 38.98 -4.74
CA ASN A 665 18.56 40.36 -5.23
C ASN A 665 20.01 40.86 -5.41
N SER A 666 20.29 41.59 -6.50
CA SER A 666 21.56 42.29 -6.75
C SER A 666 21.34 43.50 -7.65
N ASN A 667 21.95 44.65 -7.34
CA ASN A 667 21.76 45.89 -8.11
C ASN A 667 22.84 46.96 -7.86
N GLY A 668 23.05 47.85 -8.83
CA GLY A 668 23.68 49.15 -8.58
C GLY A 668 22.70 50.18 -8.02
N GLN A 669 23.16 51.22 -7.34
CA GLN A 669 22.30 52.32 -6.87
C GLN A 669 22.34 53.55 -7.78
N ARG A 670 23.38 53.68 -8.62
CA ARG A 670 23.58 54.79 -9.54
C ARG A 670 24.17 54.27 -10.86
N VAL A 671 23.38 54.43 -11.91
CA VAL A 671 23.77 54.16 -13.32
C VAL A 671 23.98 55.43 -14.13
N SER A 672 23.76 56.60 -13.52
CA SER A 672 23.82 57.88 -14.22
C SER A 672 25.21 58.25 -14.70
N ASP A 673 26.24 57.76 -14.02
CA ASP A 673 27.65 58.03 -14.30
C ASP A 673 28.25 56.95 -15.21
N GLU A 674 27.89 55.68 -14.98
CA GLU A 674 28.29 54.53 -15.80
C GLU A 674 27.27 53.39 -15.74
N TYR A 675 27.21 52.59 -16.82
CA TYR A 675 26.31 51.43 -16.92
C TYR A 675 26.79 50.43 -17.98
N ILE A 676 26.18 49.24 -18.02
CA ILE A 676 26.45 48.24 -19.06
C ILE A 676 25.64 48.63 -20.28
N SER A 677 26.29 48.97 -21.40
CA SER A 677 25.59 49.39 -22.62
C SER A 677 25.32 48.26 -23.61
N ASN A 678 26.06 47.16 -23.51
CA ASN A 678 25.82 45.97 -24.32
C ASN A 678 26.40 44.71 -23.67
N VAL A 679 25.65 43.61 -23.72
CA VAL A 679 26.12 42.25 -23.46
C VAL A 679 25.95 41.40 -24.71
N LYS A 680 27.03 40.72 -25.12
CA LYS A 680 27.05 39.79 -26.24
C LYS A 680 27.56 38.40 -25.83
N LEU A 681 26.74 37.38 -26.06
CA LEU A 681 27.05 35.96 -25.84
C LEU A 681 26.18 35.10 -26.76
N GLY A 682 26.78 34.35 -27.68
CA GLY A 682 26.02 33.56 -28.67
C GLY A 682 25.07 34.45 -29.48
N SER A 683 23.77 34.13 -29.44
CA SER A 683 22.69 34.91 -30.06
C SER A 683 22.23 36.13 -29.24
N ILE A 684 22.58 36.20 -27.94
CA ILE A 684 22.35 37.42 -27.15
C ILE A 684 23.29 38.50 -27.68
N ASN A 685 22.70 39.61 -28.11
CA ASN A 685 23.39 40.86 -28.43
C ASN A 685 22.50 42.02 -27.96
N LYS A 686 22.41 42.18 -26.63
CA LYS A 686 21.45 43.08 -26.00
C LYS A 686 22.10 44.43 -25.71
N THR A 687 21.56 45.49 -26.30
CA THR A 687 21.89 46.88 -25.93
C THR A 687 20.96 47.38 -24.83
N SER A 688 21.50 48.11 -23.87
CA SER A 688 20.79 48.66 -22.71
C SER A 688 21.21 50.11 -22.45
N THR A 689 20.44 50.82 -21.61
CA THR A 689 20.63 52.25 -21.31
C THR A 689 20.85 52.54 -19.82
N GLY A 690 21.10 51.49 -19.02
CA GLY A 690 21.22 51.58 -17.57
C GLY A 690 19.86 51.78 -16.90
N ALA A 691 19.31 50.75 -16.26
CA ALA A 691 18.05 50.92 -15.53
C ALA A 691 18.27 51.79 -14.28
N SER A 692 17.34 52.71 -13.98
CA SER A 692 17.46 53.61 -12.81
C SER A 692 17.52 52.86 -11.46
N SER A 693 17.05 51.62 -11.42
CA SER A 693 17.17 50.68 -10.30
C SER A 693 18.57 50.07 -10.13
N GLY A 694 19.45 50.24 -11.13
CA GLY A 694 20.73 49.55 -11.29
C GLY A 694 20.62 48.03 -11.45
N TYR A 695 19.41 47.54 -11.76
CA TYR A 695 19.14 46.15 -12.12
C TYR A 695 18.20 46.12 -13.33
N SER A 696 18.58 45.36 -14.35
CA SER A 696 17.80 45.13 -15.57
C SER A 696 17.49 43.63 -15.72
N ASP A 697 16.20 43.28 -15.82
CA ASP A 697 15.78 41.91 -16.14
C ASP A 697 15.60 41.75 -17.66
N PHE A 698 16.52 41.02 -18.28
CA PHE A 698 16.50 40.69 -19.70
C PHE A 698 16.32 39.18 -19.94
N THR A 699 15.61 38.49 -19.05
CA THR A 699 15.45 37.03 -19.18
C THR A 699 14.52 36.56 -20.30
N ALA A 700 13.85 37.48 -20.97
CA ALA A 700 13.25 37.22 -22.28
C ALA A 700 14.30 37.02 -23.40
N GLU A 701 15.50 37.59 -23.24
CA GLU A 701 16.62 37.38 -24.16
C GLU A 701 17.32 36.08 -23.79
N SER A 702 17.58 35.23 -24.78
CA SER A 702 18.20 33.93 -24.54
C SER A 702 19.21 33.53 -25.60
N THR A 703 20.14 32.65 -25.23
CA THR A 703 21.02 31.94 -26.17
C THR A 703 21.20 30.49 -25.75
N ASN A 704 21.49 29.65 -26.73
CA ASN A 704 21.87 28.27 -26.54
C ASN A 704 23.36 28.17 -26.20
N LEU A 705 23.72 27.32 -25.22
CA LEU A 705 25.11 27.00 -24.89
C LEU A 705 25.30 25.49 -24.80
N SER A 706 26.21 24.95 -25.60
CA SER A 706 26.52 23.52 -25.61
C SER A 706 27.59 23.16 -24.58
N LYS A 707 27.42 22.01 -23.90
CA LYS A 707 28.36 21.49 -22.91
C LYS A 707 29.72 21.17 -23.55
N GLY A 708 30.80 21.51 -22.86
CA GLY A 708 32.17 21.26 -23.32
C GLY A 708 32.70 22.25 -24.36
N ASN A 709 31.85 23.11 -24.94
CA ASN A 709 32.27 24.13 -25.89
C ASN A 709 32.71 25.42 -25.18
N ALA A 710 33.76 26.06 -25.72
CA ALA A 710 34.20 27.37 -25.28
C ALA A 710 33.29 28.46 -25.85
N ASN A 711 32.80 29.34 -24.98
CA ASN A 711 31.95 30.47 -25.30
C ASN A 711 32.68 31.76 -24.92
N THR A 712 32.43 32.85 -25.66
CA THR A 712 33.02 34.16 -25.38
C THR A 712 31.92 35.14 -25.02
N ILE A 713 31.99 35.73 -23.82
CA ILE A 713 31.14 36.85 -23.42
C ILE A 713 31.88 38.17 -23.65
N THR A 714 31.16 39.17 -24.17
CA THR A 714 31.66 40.54 -24.36
C THR A 714 30.70 41.52 -23.69
N ILE A 715 31.25 42.41 -22.86
CA ILE A 715 30.50 43.41 -22.10
C ILE A 715 31.06 44.79 -22.47
N THR A 716 30.18 45.71 -22.85
CA THR A 716 30.56 47.07 -23.23
C THR A 716 30.13 48.06 -22.15
N PRO A 717 31.03 48.52 -21.26
CA PRO A 717 30.73 49.60 -20.34
C PRO A 717 30.61 50.94 -21.08
N THR A 718 29.74 51.81 -20.58
CA THR A 718 29.61 53.21 -21.03
C THR A 718 29.68 54.14 -19.82
N TRP A 719 30.38 55.27 -19.97
CA TRP A 719 30.44 56.37 -18.99
C TRP A 719 29.84 57.63 -19.62
N THR A 720 29.02 58.35 -18.87
CA THR A 720 28.40 59.61 -19.32
C THR A 720 29.29 60.83 -19.07
N GLY A 721 30.35 60.67 -18.26
CA GLY A 721 31.32 61.71 -17.91
C GLY A 721 32.75 61.17 -17.76
N THR A 722 33.35 61.34 -16.57
CA THR A 722 34.69 60.85 -16.25
C THR A 722 34.76 59.33 -16.35
N ARG A 723 35.80 58.80 -16.99
CA ARG A 723 36.01 57.35 -17.07
C ARG A 723 36.63 56.82 -15.78
N TYR A 724 35.95 55.87 -15.15
CA TYR A 724 36.38 55.20 -13.95
C TYR A 724 36.74 53.73 -14.22
N ASN A 725 37.47 53.11 -13.29
CA ASN A 725 37.81 51.69 -13.39
C ASN A 725 36.62 50.85 -12.96
N GLU A 726 36.13 49.98 -13.83
CA GLU A 726 35.00 49.08 -13.56
C GLU A 726 35.45 47.62 -13.52
N GLY A 727 35.01 46.88 -12.49
CA GLY A 727 35.21 45.44 -12.36
C GLY A 727 33.98 44.65 -12.79
N TYR A 728 34.18 43.39 -13.20
CA TYR A 728 33.13 42.58 -13.81
C TYR A 728 33.10 41.16 -13.25
N SER A 729 31.90 40.60 -13.17
CA SER A 729 31.69 39.17 -12.90
C SER A 729 30.47 38.66 -13.66
N VAL A 730 30.53 37.41 -14.09
CA VAL A 730 29.44 36.70 -14.78
C VAL A 730 29.22 35.36 -14.11
N TRP A 731 27.96 35.04 -13.84
CA TRP A 731 27.54 33.76 -13.28
C TRP A 731 26.52 33.04 -14.16
N ILE A 732 26.54 31.71 -14.17
CA ILE A 732 25.53 30.85 -14.77
C ILE A 732 25.18 29.75 -13.76
N ASP A 733 23.90 29.65 -13.42
CA ASP A 733 23.36 28.61 -12.52
C ASP A 733 23.29 27.28 -13.28
N TYR A 734 24.35 26.48 -13.21
CA TYR A 734 24.45 25.27 -14.03
C TYR A 734 23.64 24.11 -13.46
N ASN A 735 23.31 24.14 -12.17
CA ASN A 735 22.60 23.06 -11.49
C ASN A 735 21.08 23.31 -11.37
N GLN A 736 20.60 24.50 -11.79
CA GLN A 736 19.22 24.96 -11.76
C GLN A 736 18.59 24.89 -10.36
N ASP A 737 19.30 25.34 -9.33
CA ASP A 737 18.79 25.37 -7.96
C ASP A 737 18.35 26.76 -7.47
N GLY A 738 18.55 27.79 -8.31
CA GLY A 738 18.14 29.15 -8.00
C GLY A 738 19.19 29.98 -7.25
N ASP A 739 20.43 29.51 -7.10
CA ASP A 739 21.53 30.33 -6.60
C ASP A 739 22.76 30.35 -7.53
N PHE A 740 23.84 31.01 -7.08
CA PHE A 740 25.10 31.17 -7.83
C PHE A 740 26.32 30.86 -6.94
N ALA A 741 26.10 30.13 -5.83
CA ALA A 741 27.10 29.90 -4.80
C ALA A 741 28.01 28.71 -5.12
N ASP A 742 27.64 27.89 -6.11
CA ASP A 742 28.35 26.67 -6.40
C ASP A 742 29.67 26.87 -7.16
N SER A 743 30.57 25.92 -6.93
CA SER A 743 31.87 25.88 -7.60
C SER A 743 31.69 25.71 -9.10
N GLY A 744 32.15 26.70 -9.87
CA GLY A 744 32.11 26.69 -11.33
C GLY A 744 30.99 27.53 -11.94
N GLU A 745 30.10 28.10 -11.12
CA GLU A 745 29.02 28.96 -11.59
C GLU A 745 29.47 30.39 -11.85
N GLN A 746 30.51 30.89 -11.18
CA GLN A 746 31.21 32.11 -11.61
C GLN A 746 32.06 31.81 -12.84
N VAL A 747 31.48 32.00 -14.03
CA VAL A 747 32.10 31.62 -15.31
C VAL A 747 33.19 32.57 -15.76
N TRP A 748 33.13 33.84 -15.36
CA TRP A 748 34.14 34.83 -15.71
C TRP A 748 34.20 36.00 -14.72
N THR A 749 35.39 36.57 -14.53
CA THR A 749 35.61 37.78 -13.75
C THR A 749 36.78 38.60 -14.30
N LYS A 750 36.77 39.91 -14.05
CA LYS A 750 37.84 40.84 -14.43
C LYS A 750 37.99 41.93 -13.37
N ALA A 751 39.23 42.17 -12.95
CA ALA A 751 39.58 43.27 -12.06
C ALA A 751 39.33 44.65 -12.70
N ALA A 752 39.15 45.66 -11.86
CA ALA A 752 38.68 46.98 -12.28
C ALA A 752 39.59 47.65 -13.33
N SER A 753 39.03 48.09 -14.45
CA SER A 753 39.77 48.75 -15.55
C SER A 753 38.89 49.67 -16.39
N GLN A 754 39.47 50.53 -17.21
CA GLN A 754 38.77 51.37 -18.20
C GLN A 754 38.67 50.72 -19.59
N THR A 755 38.89 49.40 -19.70
CA THR A 755 38.87 48.70 -20.99
C THR A 755 37.45 48.64 -21.53
N THR A 756 37.23 48.95 -22.82
CA THR A 756 35.92 48.80 -23.46
C THR A 756 36.06 48.42 -24.94
N PRO A 757 35.38 47.36 -25.43
CA PRO A 757 34.65 46.37 -24.63
C PRO A 757 35.61 45.45 -23.83
N VAL A 758 35.10 44.81 -22.78
CA VAL A 758 35.80 43.71 -22.09
C VAL A 758 35.28 42.37 -22.61
N SER A 759 36.16 41.39 -22.77
CA SER A 759 35.79 40.06 -23.23
C SER A 759 36.49 38.96 -22.43
N GLY A 760 35.83 37.81 -22.34
CA GLY A 760 36.30 36.63 -21.62
C GLY A 760 35.75 35.34 -22.21
N SER A 761 36.54 34.27 -22.16
CA SER A 761 36.11 32.93 -22.57
C SER A 761 35.80 32.05 -21.36
N PHE A 762 34.75 31.24 -21.45
CA PHE A 762 34.42 30.20 -20.47
C PHE A 762 33.87 28.94 -21.16
N THR A 763 33.89 27.80 -20.47
CA THR A 763 33.38 26.53 -21.01
C THR A 763 32.23 26.04 -20.14
N VAL A 764 31.15 25.56 -20.76
CA VAL A 764 30.01 24.96 -20.03
C VAL A 764 30.42 23.58 -19.49
N PRO A 765 30.33 23.32 -18.17
CA PRO A 765 30.70 22.02 -17.59
C PRO A 765 29.85 20.88 -18.14
N ALA A 766 30.45 19.68 -18.27
CA ALA A 766 29.72 18.47 -18.65
C ALA A 766 28.63 18.09 -17.63
N THR A 767 28.79 18.51 -16.38
CA THR A 767 27.85 18.29 -15.27
C THR A 767 26.64 19.22 -15.26
N ALA A 768 26.62 20.27 -16.10
CA ALA A 768 25.50 21.21 -16.14
C ALA A 768 24.18 20.50 -16.49
N LYS A 769 23.06 20.88 -15.88
CA LYS A 769 21.74 20.34 -16.22
C LYS A 769 21.24 20.93 -17.54
N ASN A 770 20.56 20.12 -18.34
CA ASN A 770 19.93 20.60 -19.58
C ASN A 770 18.73 21.49 -19.26
N GLY A 771 18.44 22.46 -20.13
CA GLY A 771 17.29 23.34 -19.99
C GLY A 771 17.68 24.80 -19.73
N ASN A 772 16.67 25.64 -19.52
CA ASN A 772 16.84 27.06 -19.31
C ASN A 772 17.32 27.34 -17.88
N THR A 773 18.29 28.23 -17.75
CA THR A 773 18.79 28.71 -16.46
C THR A 773 19.20 30.18 -16.55
N ARG A 774 19.48 30.80 -15.41
CA ARG A 774 19.86 32.21 -15.30
C ARG A 774 21.34 32.41 -15.56
N MET A 775 21.66 33.44 -16.35
CA MET A 775 22.97 34.08 -16.38
C MET A 775 22.87 35.47 -15.77
N ARG A 776 23.80 35.82 -14.88
CA ARG A 776 23.91 37.17 -14.29
C ARG A 776 25.19 37.85 -14.72
N VAL A 777 25.11 39.09 -15.18
CA VAL A 777 26.25 39.94 -15.56
C VAL A 777 26.27 41.16 -14.65
N SER A 778 27.39 41.41 -13.97
CA SER A 778 27.51 42.52 -13.03
C SER A 778 28.75 43.36 -13.28
N MET A 779 28.59 44.68 -13.24
CA MET A 779 29.64 45.70 -13.37
C MET A 779 29.64 46.63 -12.15
N LYS A 780 30.80 46.86 -11.54
CA LYS A 780 30.94 47.63 -10.29
C LYS A 780 32.17 48.54 -10.28
N TYR A 781 31.98 49.76 -9.76
CA TYR A 781 33.07 50.73 -9.59
C TYR A 781 34.18 50.22 -8.68
N ASN A 782 35.41 50.23 -9.22
CA ASN A 782 36.68 49.99 -8.55
C ASN A 782 36.73 48.69 -7.71
N GLY A 783 35.96 47.68 -8.08
CA GLY A 783 35.91 46.40 -7.36
C GLY A 783 35.23 45.29 -8.18
N ILE A 784 35.55 44.05 -7.84
CA ILE A 784 34.88 42.89 -8.43
C ILE A 784 33.54 42.68 -7.70
N PRO A 785 32.40 42.63 -8.41
CA PRO A 785 31.11 42.38 -7.78
C PRO A 785 30.93 40.92 -7.38
N THR A 786 30.10 40.67 -6.36
CA THR A 786 29.61 39.32 -6.01
C THR A 786 28.20 39.08 -6.57
N SER A 787 27.73 37.82 -6.56
CA SER A 787 26.47 37.42 -7.22
C SER A 787 25.21 37.97 -6.55
N CYS A 788 25.28 38.27 -5.25
CA CYS A 788 24.18 38.79 -4.43
C CYS A 788 24.64 40.06 -3.71
N GLU A 789 24.79 41.16 -4.45
CA GLU A 789 25.33 42.42 -3.91
C GLU A 789 24.50 43.64 -4.33
N SER A 790 24.34 44.61 -3.43
CA SER A 790 23.95 45.98 -3.78
C SER A 790 25.14 46.92 -3.62
N PHE A 791 25.49 47.67 -4.65
CA PHE A 791 26.65 48.58 -4.64
C PHE A 791 26.30 49.96 -5.19
N THR A 792 27.10 50.98 -4.83
CA THR A 792 26.71 52.37 -5.11
C THR A 792 26.71 52.72 -6.59
N TYR A 793 27.73 52.31 -7.35
CA TYR A 793 27.87 52.66 -8.77
C TYR A 793 28.14 51.44 -9.65
N GLY A 794 27.41 51.35 -10.76
CA GLY A 794 27.43 50.25 -11.73
C GLY A 794 26.04 49.63 -11.95
N GLU A 795 25.97 48.44 -12.55
CA GLU A 795 24.72 47.80 -12.96
C GLU A 795 24.80 46.26 -12.90
N VAL A 796 23.64 45.62 -12.70
CA VAL A 796 23.44 44.17 -12.82
C VAL A 796 22.40 43.89 -13.90
N GLU A 797 22.67 42.93 -14.77
CA GLU A 797 21.76 42.46 -15.81
C GLU A 797 21.59 40.94 -15.77
N ASP A 798 20.35 40.45 -15.84
CA ASP A 798 20.03 39.03 -15.84
C ASP A 798 19.49 38.58 -17.20
N TYR A 799 19.94 37.41 -17.67
CA TYR A 799 19.62 36.81 -18.97
C TYR A 799 19.25 35.32 -18.83
N THR A 800 18.61 34.74 -19.85
CA THR A 800 18.38 33.28 -19.91
C THR A 800 19.44 32.61 -20.77
N VAL A 801 19.99 31.48 -20.32
CA VAL A 801 20.81 30.59 -21.17
C VAL A 801 20.19 29.20 -21.20
N ALA A 802 20.11 28.60 -22.38
CA ALA A 802 19.59 27.25 -22.59
C ALA A 802 20.74 26.26 -22.72
N ILE A 803 21.02 25.52 -21.64
CA ILE A 803 22.10 24.54 -21.59
C ILE A 803 21.71 23.28 -22.34
N GLY A 804 22.55 22.87 -23.28
CA GLY A 804 22.27 21.75 -24.17
C GLY A 804 21.40 22.11 -25.38
N GLY A 805 21.05 23.40 -25.55
CA GLY A 805 20.59 23.90 -26.84
C GLY A 805 21.76 23.92 -27.83
N SER A 806 21.55 23.46 -29.06
CA SER A 806 22.43 23.74 -30.18
C SER A 806 21.95 25.02 -30.86
N ASP A 807 22.84 25.82 -31.47
CA ASP A 807 22.41 26.71 -32.55
C ASP A 807 21.63 25.87 -33.58
N ALA A 808 20.65 26.46 -34.27
CA ALA A 808 19.83 25.74 -35.23
C ALA A 808 20.75 25.10 -36.28
N ASP A 809 20.90 23.78 -36.19
CA ASP A 809 21.53 22.99 -37.22
C ASP A 809 20.61 23.06 -38.44
N THR A 810 21.11 23.59 -39.55
CA THR A 810 20.33 23.76 -40.78
C THR A 810 20.71 22.75 -41.86
N GLN A 811 21.70 21.91 -41.58
CA GLN A 811 22.19 20.93 -42.54
C GLN A 811 21.53 19.59 -42.27
N ALA A 812 20.87 19.03 -43.28
CA ALA A 812 20.23 17.74 -43.16
C ALA A 812 21.26 16.60 -43.14
N PRO A 813 21.01 15.52 -42.38
CA PRO A 813 21.86 14.33 -42.40
C PRO A 813 21.98 13.71 -43.79
N SER A 814 23.00 12.88 -44.00
CA SER A 814 23.09 12.04 -45.19
C SER A 814 21.95 11.00 -45.23
N ALA A 815 21.55 10.53 -46.42
CA ALA A 815 20.62 9.42 -46.53
C ALA A 815 21.22 8.13 -45.92
N PRO A 816 20.49 7.37 -45.08
CA PRO A 816 20.93 6.06 -44.63
C PRO A 816 21.18 5.13 -45.82
N THR A 817 22.24 4.32 -45.76
CA THR A 817 22.60 3.39 -46.84
C THR A 817 22.51 1.94 -46.38
N GLY A 818 22.44 0.99 -47.31
CA GLY A 818 22.48 -0.44 -46.98
C GLY A 818 21.27 -0.94 -46.19
N LEU A 819 20.06 -0.39 -46.45
CA LEU A 819 18.85 -0.90 -45.82
C LEU A 819 18.59 -2.35 -46.29
N THR A 820 18.60 -3.28 -45.35
CA THR A 820 18.38 -4.71 -45.55
C THR A 820 17.39 -5.26 -44.52
N ALA A 821 16.81 -6.43 -44.79
CA ALA A 821 15.95 -7.16 -43.87
C ALA A 821 16.56 -8.52 -43.52
N SER A 822 16.45 -8.91 -42.25
CA SER A 822 16.81 -10.22 -41.72
C SER A 822 15.69 -10.72 -40.79
N ASN A 823 15.78 -11.97 -40.31
CA ASN A 823 14.81 -12.57 -39.39
C ASN A 823 13.36 -12.42 -39.87
N VAL A 824 13.13 -12.58 -41.16
CA VAL A 824 11.81 -12.44 -41.77
C VAL A 824 10.96 -13.65 -41.37
N THR A 825 9.96 -13.42 -40.54
CA THR A 825 8.95 -14.39 -40.12
C THR A 825 7.60 -14.07 -40.78
N GLU A 826 6.55 -14.77 -40.36
CA GLU A 826 5.17 -14.53 -40.78
C GLU A 826 4.66 -13.13 -40.49
N THR A 827 5.00 -12.63 -39.31
CA THR A 827 4.40 -11.40 -38.78
C THR A 827 5.45 -10.40 -38.35
N THR A 828 6.73 -10.75 -38.48
CA THR A 828 7.85 -9.89 -38.09
C THR A 828 9.00 -9.92 -39.09
N LEU A 829 9.83 -8.88 -39.08
CA LEU A 829 11.14 -8.85 -39.72
C LEU A 829 12.02 -7.80 -39.03
N THR A 830 13.33 -7.96 -39.11
CA THR A 830 14.28 -6.97 -38.61
C THR A 830 14.89 -6.20 -39.77
N LEU A 831 14.74 -4.88 -39.77
CA LEU A 831 15.44 -3.97 -40.67
C LEU A 831 16.78 -3.57 -40.07
N SER A 832 17.80 -3.42 -40.90
CA SER A 832 19.10 -2.87 -40.53
C SER A 832 19.67 -2.01 -41.65
N TRP A 833 20.41 -0.96 -41.30
CA TRP A 833 21.05 -0.02 -42.23
C TRP A 833 22.37 0.51 -41.67
N ASN A 834 23.16 1.15 -42.51
CA ASN A 834 24.35 1.88 -42.08
C ASN A 834 23.97 3.25 -41.53
N ALA A 835 24.70 3.70 -40.51
CA ALA A 835 24.48 5.01 -39.90
C ALA A 835 24.64 6.13 -40.92
N ALA A 836 23.74 7.12 -40.86
CA ALA A 836 23.91 8.38 -41.55
C ALA A 836 24.92 9.26 -40.80
N THR A 837 25.55 10.20 -41.51
CA THR A 837 26.46 11.19 -40.95
C THR A 837 25.87 12.59 -41.06
N ASP A 838 26.21 13.43 -40.11
CA ASP A 838 25.74 14.81 -40.01
C ASP A 838 26.81 15.69 -39.32
N ASN A 839 26.77 17.02 -39.49
CA ASN A 839 27.71 17.97 -38.90
C ASN A 839 27.50 18.19 -37.39
N VAL A 840 26.28 18.08 -36.86
CA VAL A 840 26.00 18.15 -35.41
C VAL A 840 25.64 16.78 -34.86
N GLY A 841 24.92 15.97 -35.63
CA GLY A 841 24.73 14.55 -35.34
C GLY A 841 23.32 14.04 -35.62
N VAL A 842 23.24 12.77 -35.99
CA VAL A 842 21.97 12.07 -36.25
C VAL A 842 21.36 11.61 -34.92
N VAL A 843 20.16 12.10 -34.60
CA VAL A 843 19.46 11.74 -33.36
C VAL A 843 18.47 10.60 -33.54
N GLY A 844 18.13 10.24 -34.78
CA GLY A 844 17.29 9.09 -35.04
C GLY A 844 16.97 8.84 -36.50
N TYR A 845 16.18 7.81 -36.72
CA TYR A 845 15.80 7.29 -38.02
C TYR A 845 14.30 7.04 -38.06
N ASP A 846 13.58 7.71 -38.96
CA ASP A 846 12.18 7.45 -39.24
C ASP A 846 12.07 6.30 -40.25
N VAL A 847 11.35 5.24 -39.87
CA VAL A 847 11.19 4.03 -40.66
C VAL A 847 9.80 4.00 -41.26
N TYR A 848 9.72 3.89 -42.58
CA TYR A 848 8.47 3.92 -43.33
C TYR A 848 8.14 2.54 -43.89
N GLN A 849 6.86 2.16 -43.85
CA GLN A 849 6.28 1.04 -44.59
C GLN A 849 5.37 1.58 -45.68
N GLY A 850 5.82 1.52 -46.93
CA GLY A 850 5.24 2.29 -48.03
C GLY A 850 5.33 3.78 -47.73
N ALA A 851 4.19 4.48 -47.73
CA ALA A 851 4.10 5.89 -47.34
C ALA A 851 3.86 6.11 -45.83
N THR A 852 3.57 5.05 -45.08
CA THR A 852 3.20 5.14 -43.66
C THR A 852 4.45 5.20 -42.78
N ASN A 853 4.63 6.27 -42.00
CA ASN A 853 5.68 6.34 -40.98
C ASN A 853 5.33 5.39 -39.82
N LEU A 854 6.17 4.41 -39.54
CA LEU A 854 6.00 3.48 -38.43
C LEU A 854 6.56 4.05 -37.11
N GLY A 855 7.29 5.18 -37.15
CA GLY A 855 7.90 5.84 -36.01
C GLY A 855 9.43 5.87 -36.08
N SER A 856 10.04 6.57 -35.11
CA SER A 856 11.49 6.81 -35.08
C SER A 856 12.24 5.83 -34.17
N VAL A 857 13.48 5.49 -34.54
CA VAL A 857 14.42 4.72 -33.70
C VAL A 857 15.78 5.40 -33.66
N THR A 858 16.54 5.22 -32.57
CA THR A 858 17.92 5.76 -32.45
C THR A 858 18.97 4.75 -32.93
N ALA A 859 18.67 3.45 -32.88
CA ALA A 859 19.51 2.40 -33.40
C ALA A 859 19.44 2.34 -34.93
N THR A 860 20.48 1.77 -35.55
CA THR A 860 20.49 1.49 -37.00
C THR A 860 19.82 0.15 -37.35
N THR A 861 18.94 -0.32 -36.45
CA THR A 861 18.14 -1.53 -36.62
C THR A 861 16.74 -1.31 -36.06
N ARG A 862 15.75 -1.99 -36.62
CA ARG A 862 14.38 -1.98 -36.11
C ARG A 862 13.65 -3.28 -36.40
N ASN A 863 13.09 -3.90 -35.36
CA ASN A 863 12.13 -4.99 -35.54
C ASN A 863 10.75 -4.43 -35.91
N ILE A 864 10.19 -4.92 -37.00
CA ILE A 864 8.85 -4.63 -37.49
C ILE A 864 7.98 -5.85 -37.15
N ALA A 865 6.83 -5.62 -36.53
CA ALA A 865 5.90 -6.66 -36.10
C ALA A 865 4.46 -6.31 -36.54
N GLY A 866 3.55 -7.28 -36.43
CA GLY A 866 2.14 -7.10 -36.87
C GLY A 866 1.97 -7.14 -38.38
N LEU A 867 2.94 -7.70 -39.09
CA LEU A 867 2.84 -7.94 -40.53
C LEU A 867 1.93 -9.14 -40.80
N THR A 868 1.40 -9.22 -42.01
CA THR A 868 0.57 -10.34 -42.47
C THR A 868 1.46 -11.34 -43.19
N ALA A 869 1.26 -12.64 -42.95
CA ALA A 869 2.04 -13.70 -43.59
C ALA A 869 1.95 -13.64 -45.13
N ASN A 870 3.02 -14.05 -45.80
CA ASN A 870 3.12 -14.09 -47.26
C ASN A 870 2.72 -12.78 -47.98
N THR A 871 3.01 -11.63 -47.35
CA THR A 871 2.63 -10.30 -47.86
C THR A 871 3.89 -9.49 -48.16
N ALA A 872 3.93 -8.89 -49.35
CA ALA A 872 5.03 -8.03 -49.76
C ALA A 872 4.89 -6.65 -49.11
N TYR A 873 5.95 -6.21 -48.45
CA TYR A 873 6.08 -4.89 -47.83
C TYR A 873 7.24 -4.13 -48.42
N GLN A 874 7.09 -2.81 -48.47
CA GLN A 874 8.11 -1.90 -48.93
C GLN A 874 8.58 -1.04 -47.76
N PHE A 875 9.88 -0.91 -47.55
CA PHE A 875 10.45 -0.09 -46.48
C PHE A 875 11.46 0.93 -46.99
N THR A 876 11.47 2.10 -46.36
CA THR A 876 12.52 3.12 -46.49
C THR A 876 12.84 3.70 -45.11
N VAL A 877 14.04 4.25 -44.96
CA VAL A 877 14.48 4.89 -43.72
C VAL A 877 15.03 6.27 -44.05
N LYS A 878 14.65 7.28 -43.26
CA LYS A 878 15.25 8.63 -43.29
C LYS A 878 15.95 8.89 -41.96
N ALA A 879 17.08 9.57 -42.00
CA ALA A 879 17.75 10.05 -40.81
C ALA A 879 17.23 11.45 -40.45
N LYS A 880 17.26 11.78 -39.15
CA LYS A 880 17.01 13.12 -38.66
C LYS A 880 18.02 13.53 -37.60
N ASP A 881 18.31 14.81 -37.57
CA ASP A 881 19.13 15.43 -36.53
C ASP A 881 18.26 16.05 -35.42
N ALA A 882 18.94 16.64 -34.43
CA ALA A 882 18.31 17.29 -33.28
C ALA A 882 17.51 18.55 -33.66
N ALA A 883 17.82 19.18 -34.80
CA ALA A 883 17.16 20.39 -35.28
C ALA A 883 15.93 20.09 -36.16
N GLY A 884 15.70 18.82 -36.47
CA GLY A 884 14.54 18.36 -37.25
C GLY A 884 14.76 18.36 -38.75
N ASN A 885 16.00 18.50 -39.23
CA ASN A 885 16.25 18.31 -40.66
C ASN A 885 16.18 16.81 -40.99
N GLU A 886 15.49 16.48 -42.08
CA GLU A 886 15.36 15.10 -42.56
C GLU A 886 16.28 14.88 -43.76
N SER A 887 16.96 13.73 -43.78
CA SER A 887 17.68 13.28 -44.96
C SER A 887 16.75 12.78 -46.07
N ALA A 888 17.31 12.62 -47.28
CA ALA A 888 16.65 11.84 -48.31
C ALA A 888 16.46 10.38 -47.85
N ALA A 889 15.43 9.71 -48.36
CA ALA A 889 15.16 8.31 -48.03
C ALA A 889 16.31 7.39 -48.48
N SER A 890 16.53 6.32 -47.72
CA SER A 890 17.38 5.20 -48.10
C SER A 890 16.93 4.54 -49.41
N ASN A 891 17.65 3.49 -49.84
CA ASN A 891 17.12 2.58 -50.86
C ASN A 891 15.76 2.01 -50.43
N THR A 892 14.87 1.81 -51.39
CA THR A 892 13.59 1.13 -51.19
C THR A 892 13.82 -0.38 -51.07
N LEU A 893 13.48 -0.94 -49.91
CA LEU A 893 13.60 -2.38 -49.64
C LEU A 893 12.23 -3.04 -49.80
N ASN A 894 12.10 -3.95 -50.77
CA ASN A 894 10.92 -4.81 -50.87
C ASN A 894 11.22 -6.15 -50.18
N VAL A 895 10.40 -6.55 -49.22
CA VAL A 895 10.53 -7.78 -48.45
C VAL A 895 9.16 -8.43 -48.27
N THR A 896 9.07 -9.72 -48.57
CA THR A 896 7.85 -10.51 -48.35
C THR A 896 7.99 -11.30 -47.07
N THR A 897 7.04 -11.17 -46.15
CA THR A 897 7.00 -11.99 -44.92
C THR A 897 6.91 -13.47 -45.24
N ALA A 898 7.43 -14.31 -44.34
CA ALA A 898 7.32 -15.75 -44.48
C ALA A 898 5.84 -16.19 -44.48
N GLY A 899 5.54 -17.34 -45.07
CA GLY A 899 4.23 -17.98 -44.92
C GLY A 899 4.08 -18.59 -43.52
N ALA A 900 2.85 -18.90 -43.12
CA ALA A 900 2.56 -19.57 -41.85
C ALA A 900 3.39 -20.87 -41.69
N SER A 901 4.35 -20.89 -40.78
CA SER A 901 5.12 -22.06 -40.40
C SER A 901 4.38 -22.80 -39.31
N SER A 902 3.64 -23.84 -39.73
CA SER A 902 3.12 -24.85 -38.83
C SER A 902 4.26 -25.70 -38.27
N THR A 903 4.37 -25.82 -36.95
CA THR A 903 5.26 -26.80 -36.31
C THR A 903 4.55 -28.14 -36.19
N TYR A 904 5.26 -29.24 -36.45
CA TYR A 904 4.76 -30.61 -36.36
C TYR A 904 5.62 -31.42 -35.38
N ASP A 905 4.96 -32.11 -34.44
CA ASP A 905 5.63 -33.08 -33.61
C ASP A 905 5.79 -34.41 -34.36
N VAL A 906 7.02 -34.89 -34.48
CA VAL A 906 7.36 -36.22 -35.00
C VAL A 906 7.80 -37.14 -33.88
N LYS A 907 7.42 -38.41 -33.98
CA LYS A 907 7.71 -39.47 -33.02
C LYS A 907 8.59 -40.51 -33.67
N LEU A 908 9.84 -40.59 -33.21
CA LEU A 908 10.81 -41.60 -33.60
C LEU A 908 10.77 -42.76 -32.61
N ARG A 909 10.34 -43.92 -33.08
CA ARG A 909 10.35 -45.18 -32.33
C ARG A 909 11.51 -46.03 -32.83
N ILE A 910 12.37 -46.50 -31.94
CA ILE A 910 13.55 -47.31 -32.24
C ILE A 910 13.42 -48.59 -31.44
N THR A 911 13.29 -49.72 -32.12
CA THR A 911 13.48 -51.04 -31.53
C THR A 911 14.93 -51.44 -31.78
N PHE A 912 15.70 -51.66 -30.71
CA PHE A 912 17.08 -52.08 -30.85
C PHE A 912 17.17 -53.57 -31.18
N ASP A 913 18.28 -53.96 -31.79
CA ASP A 913 18.73 -55.34 -31.84
C ASP A 913 19.50 -55.67 -30.55
N ASN A 914 20.44 -56.62 -30.60
CA ASN A 914 21.22 -56.98 -29.43
C ASN A 914 22.39 -56.01 -29.14
N TYR A 915 22.58 -54.94 -29.92
CA TYR A 915 23.66 -53.97 -29.75
C TYR A 915 23.20 -52.49 -29.81
N PRO A 916 22.37 -52.02 -28.85
CA PRO A 916 21.90 -50.63 -28.79
C PRO A 916 23.02 -49.57 -28.74
N GLU A 917 24.21 -49.92 -28.25
CA GLU A 917 25.40 -49.07 -28.18
C GLU A 917 26.00 -48.68 -29.53
N GLU A 918 25.56 -49.29 -30.62
CA GLU A 918 26.10 -49.05 -31.95
C GLU A 918 25.19 -48.12 -32.77
N THR A 919 23.93 -47.95 -32.33
CA THR A 919 22.88 -47.19 -33.02
C THR A 919 22.90 -45.69 -32.68
N SER A 920 22.96 -44.83 -33.69
CA SER A 920 22.74 -43.38 -33.57
C SER A 920 21.92 -42.82 -34.72
N TRP A 921 21.40 -41.59 -34.60
CA TRP A 921 20.64 -40.94 -35.66
C TRP A 921 20.76 -39.42 -35.65
N GLU A 922 20.53 -38.80 -36.81
CA GLU A 922 20.47 -37.36 -37.04
C GLU A 922 19.27 -37.03 -37.94
N ILE A 923 18.57 -35.93 -37.68
CA ILE A 923 17.63 -35.30 -38.60
C ILE A 923 18.30 -34.03 -39.11
N LYS A 924 18.41 -33.90 -40.44
CA LYS A 924 19.01 -32.76 -41.12
C LYS A 924 17.96 -31.96 -41.88
N ASP A 925 18.10 -30.64 -41.89
CA ASP A 925 17.26 -29.76 -42.71
C ASP A 925 17.71 -29.73 -44.18
N ALA A 926 17.01 -28.95 -45.01
CA ALA A 926 17.30 -28.79 -46.43
C ALA A 926 18.71 -28.20 -46.72
N ASN A 927 19.35 -27.55 -45.74
CA ASN A 927 20.70 -27.02 -45.83
C ASN A 927 21.75 -28.03 -45.30
N ASN A 928 21.35 -29.27 -45.08
CA ASN A 928 22.15 -30.37 -44.54
C ASN A 928 22.68 -30.10 -43.12
N GLN A 929 22.03 -29.20 -42.37
CA GLN A 929 22.36 -28.91 -40.97
C GLN A 929 21.61 -29.87 -40.05
N VAL A 930 22.30 -30.44 -39.05
CA VAL A 930 21.67 -31.33 -38.06
C VAL A 930 20.79 -30.51 -37.12
N VAL A 931 19.48 -30.72 -37.20
CA VAL A 931 18.48 -30.05 -36.35
C VAL A 931 18.12 -30.86 -35.11
N HIS A 932 18.23 -32.20 -35.17
CA HIS A 932 18.09 -33.09 -34.01
C HIS A 932 19.00 -34.31 -34.17
N SER A 933 19.44 -34.90 -33.08
CA SER A 933 20.21 -36.16 -33.09
C SER A 933 20.02 -36.96 -31.80
N GLY A 934 20.44 -38.22 -31.80
CA GLY A 934 20.40 -39.11 -30.65
C GLY A 934 21.27 -40.37 -30.80
N GLY A 935 21.58 -40.99 -29.66
CA GLY A 935 22.49 -42.14 -29.56
C GLY A 935 23.92 -41.75 -29.19
N THR A 936 24.79 -42.71 -28.91
CA THR A 936 24.50 -44.16 -28.86
C THR A 936 23.74 -44.57 -27.60
N TYR A 937 23.16 -45.77 -27.58
CA TYR A 937 22.17 -46.18 -26.57
C TYR A 937 22.58 -47.38 -25.71
N GLY A 938 23.86 -47.54 -25.36
CA GLY A 938 24.37 -48.71 -24.62
C GLY A 938 23.83 -48.96 -23.21
N ALA A 939 22.93 -48.11 -22.71
CA ALA A 939 22.19 -48.33 -21.47
C ALA A 939 20.79 -48.93 -21.70
N GLN A 940 20.33 -49.03 -22.94
CA GLN A 940 19.06 -49.66 -23.28
C GLN A 940 19.24 -51.19 -23.33
N PRO A 941 18.28 -51.98 -22.83
CA PRO A 941 18.34 -53.44 -22.95
C PRO A 941 18.22 -53.90 -24.41
N ASP A 942 18.86 -55.01 -24.74
CA ASP A 942 18.74 -55.73 -26.01
C ASP A 942 17.27 -55.96 -26.38
N GLY A 943 16.89 -55.68 -27.64
CA GLY A 943 15.53 -55.86 -28.13
C GLY A 943 14.49 -54.85 -27.60
N SER A 944 14.89 -53.90 -26.74
CA SER A 944 13.98 -52.91 -26.17
C SER A 944 13.54 -51.87 -27.21
N THR A 945 12.47 -51.13 -26.90
CA THR A 945 11.96 -50.08 -27.78
C THR A 945 11.95 -48.72 -27.09
N LEU A 946 12.66 -47.75 -27.66
CA LEU A 946 12.69 -46.35 -27.25
C LEU A 946 11.76 -45.52 -28.14
N THR A 947 11.07 -44.54 -27.55
CA THR A 947 10.25 -43.58 -28.30
C THR A 947 10.67 -42.16 -27.95
N ILE A 948 10.98 -41.36 -28.96
CA ILE A 948 11.50 -40.00 -28.85
C ILE A 948 10.59 -39.08 -29.66
N THR A 949 10.04 -38.04 -29.02
CA THR A 949 9.27 -37.01 -29.73
C THR A 949 10.13 -35.78 -29.96
N LYS A 950 10.13 -35.26 -31.19
CA LYS A 950 10.83 -34.03 -31.60
C LYS A 950 9.87 -33.13 -32.37
N THR A 951 10.02 -31.82 -32.20
CA THR A 951 9.25 -30.83 -32.96
C THR A 951 10.08 -30.36 -34.15
N LEU A 952 9.46 -30.33 -35.33
CA LEU A 952 10.04 -29.87 -36.59
C LEU A 952 9.15 -28.77 -37.19
N ASP A 953 9.76 -27.81 -37.85
CA ASP A 953 9.03 -26.80 -38.63
C ASP A 953 8.47 -27.43 -39.92
N THR A 954 7.54 -26.75 -40.59
CA THR A 954 7.05 -27.19 -41.90
C THR A 954 8.22 -27.21 -42.89
N GLY A 955 8.51 -28.37 -43.47
CA GLY A 955 9.64 -28.52 -44.37
C GLY A 955 9.98 -29.97 -44.66
N CYS A 956 10.94 -30.15 -45.56
CA CYS A 956 11.52 -31.46 -45.88
C CYS A 956 12.87 -31.62 -45.15
N TYR A 957 13.06 -32.81 -44.60
CA TYR A 957 14.17 -33.20 -43.77
C TYR A 957 14.74 -34.54 -44.21
N THR A 958 15.95 -34.82 -43.76
CA THR A 958 16.65 -36.07 -44.00
C THR A 958 16.95 -36.73 -42.66
N LEU A 959 16.34 -37.89 -42.38
CA LEU A 959 16.68 -38.75 -41.26
C LEU A 959 17.85 -39.66 -41.67
N VAL A 960 18.93 -39.64 -40.90
CA VAL A 960 20.11 -40.47 -41.08
C VAL A 960 20.26 -41.36 -39.85
N PHE A 961 20.05 -42.65 -39.99
CA PHE A 961 20.37 -43.67 -38.98
C PHE A 961 21.74 -44.25 -39.26
N LYS A 962 22.54 -44.44 -38.21
CA LYS A 962 23.92 -44.94 -38.31
C LYS A 962 24.12 -46.10 -37.36
N ASP A 963 24.93 -47.02 -37.82
CA ASP A 963 25.41 -48.16 -37.06
C ASP A 963 26.95 -48.21 -37.15
N SER A 964 27.60 -48.21 -35.99
CA SER A 964 29.06 -48.02 -35.93
C SER A 964 29.88 -49.25 -36.33
N TYR A 965 29.30 -50.46 -36.30
CA TYR A 965 29.96 -51.70 -36.71
C TYR A 965 29.63 -52.12 -38.14
N GLY A 966 28.58 -51.53 -38.73
CA GLY A 966 28.27 -51.61 -40.15
C GLY A 966 27.47 -52.85 -40.55
N ASP A 967 26.91 -53.58 -39.60
CA ASP A 967 26.00 -54.70 -39.82
C ASP A 967 24.52 -54.29 -39.72
N GLY A 968 24.25 -53.10 -39.20
CA GLY A 968 22.94 -52.47 -39.13
C GLY A 968 22.02 -53.12 -38.11
N ILE A 969 20.91 -52.45 -37.79
CA ILE A 969 20.06 -52.86 -36.67
C ILE A 969 19.11 -54.04 -36.97
N CYS A 970 19.22 -54.67 -38.15
CA CYS A 970 18.46 -55.86 -38.55
C CYS A 970 19.18 -56.65 -39.66
N CYS A 971 19.21 -57.99 -39.68
CA CYS A 971 18.50 -58.93 -38.80
C CYS A 971 19.40 -60.09 -38.31
N SER A 972 20.71 -59.95 -38.41
CA SER A 972 21.67 -61.00 -38.06
C SER A 972 21.83 -61.17 -36.54
N TYR A 973 21.74 -60.07 -35.78
CA TYR A 973 21.97 -60.02 -34.34
C TYR A 973 20.80 -59.40 -33.56
N GLY A 974 19.57 -59.61 -34.04
CA GLY A 974 18.34 -59.10 -33.43
C GLY A 974 17.39 -58.51 -34.48
N ASN A 975 16.14 -58.23 -34.09
CA ASN A 975 15.11 -57.70 -35.00
C ASN A 975 14.87 -56.21 -34.72
N GLY A 976 15.92 -55.40 -34.78
CA GLY A 976 15.80 -53.96 -34.60
C GLY A 976 15.16 -53.28 -35.81
N SER A 977 14.59 -52.10 -35.56
CA SER A 977 13.95 -51.27 -36.58
C SER A 977 13.74 -49.85 -36.05
N TYR A 978 13.53 -48.90 -36.95
CA TYR A 978 13.11 -47.56 -36.58
C TYR A 978 11.90 -47.11 -37.40
N GLU A 979 11.06 -46.28 -36.80
CA GLU A 979 9.89 -45.65 -37.42
C GLU A 979 9.76 -44.21 -36.93
N LEU A 980 9.83 -43.27 -37.86
CA LEU A 980 9.49 -41.87 -37.64
C LEU A 980 8.06 -41.64 -38.14
N SER A 981 7.18 -41.18 -37.26
CA SER A 981 5.79 -40.89 -37.60
C SER A 981 5.38 -39.48 -37.18
N ASN A 982 4.37 -38.92 -37.84
CA ASN A 982 3.72 -37.70 -37.38
C ASN A 982 2.92 -38.01 -36.10
N SER A 983 3.17 -37.27 -35.01
CA SER A 983 2.57 -37.56 -33.70
C SER A 983 1.06 -37.34 -33.67
N ALA A 984 0.53 -36.48 -34.53
CA ALA A 984 -0.90 -36.15 -34.60
C ALA A 984 -1.67 -37.08 -35.55
N SER A 985 -1.14 -37.37 -36.74
CA SER A 985 -1.83 -38.21 -37.74
C SER A 985 -1.49 -39.70 -37.63
N GLY A 986 -0.37 -40.06 -36.98
CA GLY A 986 0.17 -41.42 -36.96
C GLY A 986 0.74 -41.87 -38.31
N GLU A 987 0.85 -40.97 -39.29
CA GLU A 987 1.44 -41.25 -40.60
C GLU A 987 2.92 -41.57 -40.45
N VAL A 988 3.37 -42.71 -41.00
CA VAL A 988 4.79 -43.07 -41.03
C VAL A 988 5.49 -42.24 -42.10
N LEU A 989 6.40 -41.39 -41.65
CA LEU A 989 7.17 -40.46 -42.47
C LEU A 989 8.47 -41.10 -42.99
N ALA A 990 9.09 -41.96 -42.17
CA ALA A 990 10.24 -42.75 -42.55
C ALA A 990 10.29 -44.02 -41.67
N SER A 991 10.76 -45.13 -42.22
CA SER A 991 11.00 -46.34 -41.44
C SER A 991 12.12 -47.15 -42.08
N GLY A 992 12.84 -47.91 -41.27
CA GLY A 992 13.94 -48.74 -41.73
C GLY A 992 14.44 -49.68 -40.64
N GLY A 993 15.56 -50.33 -40.91
CA GLY A 993 16.16 -51.28 -39.98
C GLY A 993 17.18 -52.20 -40.64
N SER A 994 17.03 -52.48 -41.93
CA SER A 994 18.01 -53.25 -42.70
C SER A 994 18.91 -52.31 -43.50
N PHE A 995 20.12 -52.10 -42.99
CA PHE A 995 21.19 -51.33 -43.63
C PHE A 995 22.54 -51.85 -43.16
N THR A 996 23.64 -51.27 -43.63
CA THR A 996 24.99 -51.59 -43.12
C THR A 996 25.39 -50.56 -42.08
N SER A 997 26.22 -49.58 -42.42
CA SER A 997 26.64 -48.52 -41.50
C SER A 997 25.72 -47.30 -41.46
N GLU A 998 24.90 -47.08 -42.49
CA GLU A 998 24.00 -45.93 -42.54
C GLU A 998 22.72 -46.22 -43.35
N ASP A 999 21.58 -45.67 -42.91
CA ASP A 999 20.33 -45.58 -43.67
C ASP A 999 19.82 -44.15 -43.67
N THR A 1000 19.59 -43.60 -44.86
CA THR A 1000 19.17 -42.21 -45.05
C THR A 1000 17.79 -42.17 -45.70
N LYS A 1001 16.84 -41.46 -45.06
CA LYS A 1001 15.45 -41.30 -45.50
C LYS A 1001 15.06 -39.82 -45.55
N ASN A 1002 14.56 -39.38 -46.70
CA ASN A 1002 13.96 -38.06 -46.83
C ASN A 1002 12.48 -38.12 -46.47
N PHE A 1003 12.01 -37.16 -45.68
CA PHE A 1003 10.61 -37.02 -45.32
C PHE A 1003 10.23 -35.53 -45.24
N CYS A 1004 8.95 -35.21 -45.33
CA CYS A 1004 8.50 -33.85 -45.14
C CYS A 1004 7.35 -33.80 -44.14
N VAL A 1005 7.26 -32.71 -43.39
CA VAL A 1005 6.15 -32.41 -42.49
C VAL A 1005 5.50 -31.11 -42.94
N GLY A 1006 4.17 -31.07 -42.97
CA GLY A 1006 3.40 -29.89 -43.38
C GLY A 1006 3.39 -29.55 -44.87
N THR A 1007 4.14 -30.25 -45.72
CA THR A 1007 4.08 -30.07 -47.18
C THR A 1007 3.50 -31.31 -47.86
N THR A 1008 2.40 -31.16 -48.61
CA THR A 1008 1.93 -32.19 -49.54
C THR A 1008 2.90 -32.28 -50.72
N GLN A 1009 3.62 -33.40 -50.85
CA GLN A 1009 4.40 -33.64 -52.07
C GLN A 1009 3.47 -33.81 -53.27
N LEU A 1010 3.44 -32.79 -54.14
CA LEU A 1010 2.96 -32.91 -55.51
C LEU A 1010 4.00 -33.68 -56.33
N ASN A 1011 3.84 -35.00 -56.42
CA ASN A 1011 4.47 -35.76 -57.49
C ASN A 1011 3.76 -35.43 -58.81
N SER A 1012 4.52 -34.83 -59.71
CA SER A 1012 4.17 -34.41 -61.07
C SER A 1012 3.39 -35.45 -61.86
N ILE A 1013 2.18 -35.12 -62.34
CA ILE A 1013 1.57 -35.77 -63.52
C ILE A 1013 0.87 -34.73 -64.41
N ASN A 1014 1.32 -34.70 -65.66
CA ASN A 1014 0.75 -34.00 -66.81
C ASN A 1014 -0.68 -34.48 -67.16
N SER A 1015 -1.46 -33.53 -67.66
CA SER A 1015 -2.50 -33.71 -68.69
C SER A 1015 -3.81 -34.45 -68.37
N SER A 1016 -4.90 -33.72 -68.57
CA SER A 1016 -6.19 -34.13 -69.14
C SER A 1016 -6.89 -35.39 -68.58
N SER A 1017 -7.96 -35.20 -67.83
CA SER A 1017 -9.33 -35.58 -68.24
C SER A 1017 -10.33 -35.45 -67.09
N THR A 1018 -11.47 -34.84 -67.39
CA THR A 1018 -12.67 -34.80 -66.57
C THR A 1018 -13.28 -36.19 -66.39
N ILE A 1019 -13.38 -36.70 -65.15
CA ILE A 1019 -14.35 -37.75 -64.78
C ILE A 1019 -15.00 -37.41 -63.42
N ALA A 1020 -16.32 -37.57 -63.40
CA ALA A 1020 -17.26 -37.07 -62.40
C ALA A 1020 -17.06 -37.59 -60.97
N LYS A 1021 -17.18 -36.68 -59.99
CA LYS A 1021 -17.42 -36.99 -58.58
C LYS A 1021 -18.81 -37.62 -58.44
N THR A 1022 -18.88 -38.88 -57.99
CA THR A 1022 -20.14 -39.50 -57.53
C THR A 1022 -19.94 -39.97 -56.08
N ASP A 1023 -20.73 -39.43 -55.17
CA ASP A 1023 -20.66 -39.69 -53.73
C ASP A 1023 -21.10 -41.11 -53.34
N LEU A 1024 -20.34 -41.74 -52.44
CA LEU A 1024 -20.67 -42.99 -51.76
C LEU A 1024 -21.89 -42.81 -50.84
N ARG A 1025 -23.01 -43.49 -51.12
CA ARG A 1025 -24.21 -43.48 -50.26
C ARG A 1025 -24.32 -44.78 -49.45
N ILE A 1026 -24.52 -44.66 -48.14
CA ILE A 1026 -24.65 -45.77 -47.18
C ILE A 1026 -25.78 -46.76 -47.56
N SER A 1027 -26.81 -46.31 -48.28
CA SER A 1027 -27.96 -47.12 -48.70
C SER A 1027 -27.63 -48.24 -49.70
N GLU A 1028 -26.47 -48.20 -50.36
CA GLU A 1028 -26.07 -49.19 -51.38
C GLU A 1028 -24.97 -50.15 -50.92
N PHE A 1029 -24.51 -50.08 -49.66
CA PHE A 1029 -23.44 -50.95 -49.11
C PHE A 1029 -24.01 -52.14 -48.34
N VAL A 1030 -24.02 -53.30 -48.99
CA VAL A 1030 -24.60 -54.54 -48.45
C VAL A 1030 -23.57 -55.66 -48.39
N LEU A 1031 -23.49 -56.32 -47.22
CA LEU A 1031 -22.71 -57.54 -47.00
C LEU A 1031 -23.64 -58.75 -46.98
N SER A 1032 -23.31 -59.81 -47.70
CA SER A 1032 -24.11 -61.05 -47.72
C SER A 1032 -23.25 -62.28 -48.06
N PRO A 1033 -23.46 -63.45 -47.43
CA PRO A 1033 -24.45 -63.73 -46.39
C PRO A 1033 -24.01 -63.20 -45.02
N VAL A 1034 -24.97 -62.79 -44.18
CA VAL A 1034 -24.75 -62.50 -42.75
C VAL A 1034 -25.83 -63.25 -41.97
N PRO A 1035 -25.49 -64.27 -41.15
CA PRO A 1035 -24.13 -64.69 -40.76
C PRO A 1035 -23.32 -65.29 -41.91
N ALA A 1036 -22.03 -64.95 -41.95
CA ALA A 1036 -21.06 -65.44 -42.93
C ALA A 1036 -20.31 -66.66 -42.38
N LYS A 1037 -19.80 -67.53 -43.25
CA LYS A 1037 -18.98 -68.68 -42.84
C LYS A 1037 -17.60 -68.59 -43.48
N ASP A 1038 -17.50 -68.90 -44.78
CA ASP A 1038 -16.21 -68.96 -45.48
C ASP A 1038 -15.89 -67.66 -46.26
N TYR A 1039 -16.91 -66.86 -46.59
CA TYR A 1039 -16.76 -65.62 -47.34
C TYR A 1039 -17.93 -64.65 -47.10
N ILE A 1040 -17.70 -63.38 -47.44
CA ILE A 1040 -18.73 -62.35 -47.62
C ILE A 1040 -18.64 -61.75 -49.02
N MET A 1041 -19.80 -61.50 -49.63
CA MET A 1041 -19.94 -60.74 -50.85
C MET A 1041 -20.28 -59.29 -50.53
N ILE A 1042 -19.69 -58.37 -51.27
CA ILE A 1042 -19.86 -56.93 -51.11
C ILE A 1042 -20.64 -56.42 -52.32
N ARG A 1043 -21.89 -56.00 -52.11
CA ARG A 1043 -22.63 -55.26 -53.13
C ARG A 1043 -22.51 -53.78 -52.84
N MET A 1044 -21.80 -53.08 -53.73
CA MET A 1044 -21.70 -51.63 -53.83
C MET A 1044 -21.23 -51.28 -55.25
N LYS A 1045 -21.61 -50.11 -55.76
CA LYS A 1045 -21.13 -49.61 -57.06
C LYS A 1045 -19.61 -49.37 -56.98
N ASN A 1046 -18.83 -49.93 -57.91
CA ASN A 1046 -17.36 -49.83 -57.98
C ASN A 1046 -16.57 -50.44 -56.79
N ALA A 1047 -17.04 -51.54 -56.19
CA ALA A 1047 -16.31 -52.21 -55.08
C ALA A 1047 -14.96 -52.83 -55.48
N LYS A 1048 -14.80 -53.14 -56.78
CA LYS A 1048 -13.60 -53.78 -57.32
C LYS A 1048 -12.37 -52.90 -57.09
N ASP A 1049 -11.28 -53.49 -56.61
CA ASP A 1049 -9.98 -52.85 -56.33
C ASP A 1049 -9.97 -51.84 -55.16
N SER A 1050 -11.09 -51.70 -54.43
CA SER A 1050 -11.15 -50.90 -53.21
C SER A 1050 -10.43 -51.59 -52.05
N ASN A 1051 -9.77 -50.81 -51.20
CA ASN A 1051 -9.11 -51.32 -50.00
C ASN A 1051 -10.17 -51.65 -48.92
N TYR A 1052 -10.03 -52.78 -48.23
CA TYR A 1052 -10.89 -53.16 -47.12
C TYR A 1052 -10.09 -53.51 -45.85
N ARG A 1053 -10.77 -53.39 -44.70
CA ARG A 1053 -10.30 -53.86 -43.39
C ARG A 1053 -11.43 -54.59 -42.66
N ILE A 1054 -11.11 -55.73 -42.05
CA ILE A 1054 -11.95 -56.44 -41.08
C ILE A 1054 -11.40 -56.14 -39.71
N ILE A 1055 -12.28 -55.65 -38.84
CA ILE A 1055 -11.95 -55.18 -37.50
C ILE A 1055 -12.73 -56.05 -36.51
N ASN A 1056 -12.06 -56.57 -35.49
CA ASN A 1056 -12.74 -57.29 -34.42
C ASN A 1056 -13.47 -56.31 -33.48
N HIS A 1057 -14.24 -56.83 -32.53
CA HIS A 1057 -15.04 -56.02 -31.61
C HIS A 1057 -14.21 -55.14 -30.64
N ILE A 1058 -12.89 -55.34 -30.54
CA ILE A 1058 -11.97 -54.49 -29.75
C ILE A 1058 -11.19 -53.50 -30.61
N GLY A 1059 -11.57 -53.32 -31.89
CA GLY A 1059 -11.01 -52.30 -32.76
C GLY A 1059 -9.71 -52.69 -33.48
N GLN A 1060 -9.23 -53.92 -33.31
CA GLN A 1060 -8.02 -54.40 -33.99
C GLN A 1060 -8.34 -54.83 -35.43
N VAL A 1061 -7.51 -54.40 -36.38
CA VAL A 1061 -7.58 -54.86 -37.78
C VAL A 1061 -7.06 -56.30 -37.83
N VAL A 1062 -7.96 -57.26 -37.96
CA VAL A 1062 -7.63 -58.70 -38.03
C VAL A 1062 -7.37 -59.17 -39.46
N ARG A 1063 -7.81 -58.39 -40.46
CA ARG A 1063 -7.51 -58.64 -41.88
C ARG A 1063 -7.63 -57.35 -42.68
N SER A 1064 -6.81 -57.17 -43.69
CA SER A 1064 -6.97 -56.11 -44.68
C SER A 1064 -6.52 -56.58 -46.05
N GLY A 1065 -6.96 -55.90 -47.11
CA GLY A 1065 -6.61 -56.26 -48.47
C GLY A 1065 -7.36 -55.44 -49.50
N LYS A 1066 -7.31 -55.84 -50.77
CA LYS A 1066 -8.13 -55.28 -51.85
C LYS A 1066 -9.28 -56.22 -52.18
N VAL A 1067 -10.45 -55.65 -52.47
CA VAL A 1067 -11.61 -56.43 -52.88
C VAL A 1067 -11.42 -56.93 -54.32
N SER A 1068 -11.18 -58.23 -54.48
CA SER A 1068 -11.18 -58.90 -55.79
C SER A 1068 -12.54 -59.56 -56.04
N GLU A 1069 -13.16 -59.29 -57.18
CA GLU A 1069 -14.42 -59.93 -57.62
C GLU A 1069 -15.60 -59.79 -56.63
N ASN A 1070 -15.65 -58.69 -55.88
CA ASN A 1070 -16.69 -58.40 -54.88
C ASN A 1070 -16.83 -59.47 -53.78
N LYS A 1071 -15.81 -60.31 -53.57
CA LYS A 1071 -15.80 -61.41 -52.61
C LYS A 1071 -14.58 -61.28 -51.68
N VAL A 1072 -14.80 -61.46 -50.39
CA VAL A 1072 -13.73 -61.52 -49.38
C VAL A 1072 -13.82 -62.82 -48.60
N THR A 1073 -12.74 -63.60 -48.60
CA THR A 1073 -12.63 -64.87 -47.88
C THR A 1073 -12.31 -64.65 -46.40
N LEU A 1074 -12.93 -65.44 -45.55
CA LEU A 1074 -12.91 -65.31 -44.09
C LEU A 1074 -12.19 -66.46 -43.37
N ASN A 1075 -11.66 -67.42 -44.12
CA ASN A 1075 -10.96 -68.59 -43.58
C ASN A 1075 -9.88 -68.19 -42.55
N GLY A 1076 -9.90 -68.84 -41.40
CA GLY A 1076 -8.98 -68.58 -40.28
C GLY A 1076 -9.47 -67.52 -39.27
N LEU A 1077 -10.63 -66.90 -39.48
CA LEU A 1077 -11.24 -66.01 -38.48
C LEU A 1077 -12.16 -66.82 -37.53
N PRO A 1078 -12.00 -66.69 -36.19
CA PRO A 1078 -12.87 -67.34 -35.22
C PRO A 1078 -14.33 -66.86 -35.28
N ASN A 1079 -15.26 -67.69 -34.79
CA ASN A 1079 -16.66 -67.30 -34.61
C ASN A 1079 -16.76 -66.01 -33.79
N GLY A 1080 -17.50 -65.03 -34.29
CA GLY A 1080 -17.57 -63.75 -33.62
C GLY A 1080 -18.17 -62.63 -34.47
N MET A 1081 -18.27 -61.47 -33.84
CA MET A 1081 -18.79 -60.25 -34.45
C MET A 1081 -17.62 -59.39 -34.95
N TYR A 1082 -17.74 -58.94 -36.20
CA TYR A 1082 -16.70 -58.16 -36.88
C TYR A 1082 -17.31 -56.97 -37.61
N PHE A 1083 -16.48 -55.97 -37.87
CA PHE A 1083 -16.82 -54.81 -38.69
C PHE A 1083 -15.99 -54.87 -39.97
N PHE A 1084 -16.67 -54.83 -41.12
CA PHE A 1084 -16.05 -54.75 -42.43
C PHE A 1084 -16.10 -53.30 -42.91
N SER A 1085 -14.94 -52.72 -43.20
CA SER A 1085 -14.79 -51.35 -43.67
C SER A 1085 -14.20 -51.33 -45.06
N VAL A 1086 -14.83 -50.62 -46.01
CA VAL A 1086 -14.27 -50.34 -47.36
C VAL A 1086 -13.85 -48.88 -47.41
N ILE A 1087 -12.66 -48.63 -47.94
CA ILE A 1087 -12.00 -47.34 -47.99
C ILE A 1087 -11.75 -46.98 -49.46
N SER A 1088 -12.32 -45.85 -49.89
CA SER A 1088 -12.13 -45.30 -51.24
C SER A 1088 -12.18 -43.78 -51.21
N ASN A 1089 -11.15 -43.11 -51.76
CA ASN A 1089 -11.02 -41.65 -51.87
C ASN A 1089 -11.43 -40.89 -50.59
N ASP A 1090 -10.73 -41.17 -49.49
CA ASP A 1090 -10.89 -40.53 -48.17
C ASP A 1090 -12.25 -40.73 -47.47
N LYS A 1091 -13.10 -41.63 -47.98
CA LYS A 1091 -14.35 -42.04 -47.33
C LYS A 1091 -14.32 -43.50 -46.93
N THR A 1092 -14.71 -43.77 -45.67
CA THR A 1092 -14.78 -45.13 -45.11
C THR A 1092 -16.25 -45.50 -44.87
N LEU A 1093 -16.68 -46.63 -45.43
CA LEU A 1093 -18.00 -47.22 -45.16
C LEU A 1093 -17.82 -48.50 -44.34
N THR A 1094 -18.46 -48.57 -43.18
CA THR A 1094 -18.33 -49.70 -42.25
C THR A 1094 -19.66 -50.39 -42.01
N LYS A 1095 -19.69 -51.72 -42.10
CA LYS A 1095 -20.83 -52.55 -41.72
C LYS A 1095 -20.42 -53.72 -40.83
N LYS A 1096 -21.27 -54.00 -39.85
CA LYS A 1096 -21.15 -55.16 -38.96
C LYS A 1096 -21.61 -56.43 -39.67
N PHE A 1097 -20.90 -57.52 -39.44
CA PHE A 1097 -21.31 -58.88 -39.81
C PHE A 1097 -20.86 -59.89 -38.74
N ILE A 1098 -21.39 -61.10 -38.80
CA ILE A 1098 -21.11 -62.17 -37.83
C ILE A 1098 -20.57 -63.37 -38.59
N ILE A 1099 -19.51 -64.00 -38.08
CA ILE A 1099 -18.97 -65.26 -38.58
C ILE A 1099 -19.50 -66.42 -37.74
N LYS A 1100 -20.09 -67.42 -38.39
CA LYS A 1100 -20.61 -68.65 -37.78
C LYS A 1100 -20.13 -69.87 -38.59
N GLN A 1101 -19.13 -70.57 -38.08
CA GLN A 1101 -18.63 -71.85 -38.61
C GLN A 1101 -19.66 -72.97 -38.48
#